data_AF-A0A0W0S001-F1
#
_entry.id   AF-A0A0W0S001-F1
#
_cell.length_a   1.000
_cell.length_b   1.000
_cell.length_c   1.000
_cell.angle_alpha   90.00
_cell.angle_beta   90.00
_cell.angle_gamma   90.00
#
_symmetry.space_group_name_H-M   'P 1'
#
loop_
_entity.id
_entity.type
_entity.pdbx_description
1 polymer ?
#
loop_
_entity_poly.entity_id
_entity_poly.type
_entity_poly.pdbx_seq_one_letter_code
_entity_poly.pdbx_strand_id
1 'polypeptide(L)'
;MAKNTLFNFLFTNEATVQLPQGHKLVLDSNKESHKYYRIECHKPVHVIVKDKENLYTLDKHHISVYQHEYRDNPKLSQYHYTAEFTNQLGGHYRLHVYFNAFDNLLPNITFEEKTNNGYELVDSKDLKSQFIHLALKHTDPLIKKLRQQHNEAIRVLETRYNECDERLAQHFDSQKEDTIGALQITKEACDILRKLIPLVRSSNYPKFLRFHEMAARSLRERHSIQVAADATSQIENLNNTSINVHENISSHVEVTSQNAASSKEEVPPADITCSQAEEAATANITFSQVEEAAAADVAVLPKIKTNSSKKSNTQTAHELELELKKLSSQFAKLTEAPKEVQAKKIERLLAKTYGISLLYERQINVKDLQQIQKIRRGLHALGANLLPNLLFNKQFELASLLTSFHPLLRDEKYLRVALQTRNSKLLDFILEYGDIDVNNLPVTVRKTSYPSAVHACFYEDSSSNSMTECFSVLIKHGGSLFAPDNKNKDLPLAYSILSSDTHPLFKALQMNRDKTINSIDFLKNLIVLLRAYLERNDLSVSELNSIELELKRFEVELEALQNPQLSDSSSRYLTKRANSLEEKYFGSLINKLKKDPNIIAVNRELQIATSKLASKLTKAQRRQGCIAATNNLENLDKLLEGIDMTDMDFDFIKTEVLKNLNNNLQLIEKKSQLIDVQKEITRYQIYSRRGGRKYRELLREQDTLLQEIKRLESENSLNLNSEDLENTLEALESITETLESLNGMSSLLTRFSSLFASIAQATPALPADEAEEADFALLDLDGNNPKKAALG
;
A
#
# COMPACT_ATOMS: atom_id res chain seq x y z
N MET A 1 -8.98 13.86 3.70
CA MET A 1 -8.58 12.59 4.34
C MET A 1 -9.05 11.42 3.50
N ALA A 2 -8.27 10.34 3.44
CA ALA A 2 -8.74 9.09 2.84
C ALA A 2 -9.61 8.33 3.85
N LYS A 3 -10.77 7.83 3.40
CA LYS A 3 -11.67 7.04 4.24
C LYS A 3 -11.20 5.60 4.26
N ASN A 4 -11.07 5.03 5.46
CA ASN A 4 -10.73 3.62 5.62
C ASN A 4 -11.92 2.74 5.19
N THR A 5 -11.76 2.01 4.08
CA THR A 5 -12.83 1.16 3.52
C THR A 5 -13.16 -0.04 4.43
N LEU A 6 -12.17 -0.61 5.12
CA LEU A 6 -12.36 -1.68 6.10
C LEU A 6 -13.10 -1.19 7.35
N PHE A 7 -12.80 0.01 7.86
CA PHE A 7 -13.58 0.62 8.93
C PHE A 7 -15.04 0.83 8.50
N ASN A 8 -15.27 1.38 7.30
CA ASN A 8 -16.62 1.59 6.80
C ASN A 8 -17.38 0.28 6.58
N PHE A 9 -16.69 -0.79 6.18
CA PHE A 9 -17.25 -2.14 6.11
C PHE A 9 -17.70 -2.63 7.48
N LEU A 10 -16.85 -2.56 8.50
CA LEU A 10 -17.19 -2.92 9.88
C LEU A 10 -18.37 -2.08 10.40
N PHE A 11 -18.33 -0.75 10.20
CA PHE A 11 -19.40 0.17 10.62
C PHE A 11 -20.77 -0.13 9.97
N THR A 12 -20.77 -0.54 8.71
CA THR A 12 -22.01 -0.84 7.97
C THR A 12 -22.55 -2.25 8.28
N ASN A 13 -21.72 -3.13 8.86
CA ASN A 13 -22.02 -4.56 9.05
C ASN A 13 -21.78 -5.05 10.49
N GLU A 14 -21.77 -4.16 11.49
CA GLU A 14 -21.43 -4.50 12.88
C GLU A 14 -22.28 -5.64 13.46
N ALA A 15 -23.56 -5.72 13.06
CA ALA A 15 -24.48 -6.79 13.47
C ALA A 15 -24.43 -8.08 12.61
N THR A 16 -23.67 -8.10 11.50
CA THR A 16 -23.66 -9.20 10.51
C THR A 16 -22.27 -9.74 10.18
N VAL A 17 -21.21 -9.03 10.58
CA VAL A 17 -19.82 -9.39 10.28
C VAL A 17 -19.37 -10.63 11.07
N GLN A 18 -18.91 -11.66 10.35
CA GLN A 18 -18.51 -12.92 10.94
C GLN A 18 -17.02 -12.89 11.31
N LEU A 19 -16.71 -12.61 12.58
CA LEU A 19 -15.37 -12.81 13.13
C LEU A 19 -15.01 -14.31 13.24
N PRO A 20 -13.74 -14.66 13.49
CA PRO A 20 -13.35 -15.98 13.98
C PRO A 20 -13.86 -16.22 15.41
N GLN A 21 -13.93 -17.47 15.86
CA GLN A 21 -14.37 -17.81 17.23
C GLN A 21 -13.49 -17.12 18.29
N GLY A 22 -14.08 -16.73 19.41
CA GLY A 22 -13.40 -16.09 20.54
C GLY A 22 -12.95 -14.64 20.31
N HIS A 23 -13.25 -14.04 19.15
CA HIS A 23 -12.98 -12.64 18.86
C HIS A 23 -14.24 -11.79 19.06
N LYS A 24 -14.06 -10.51 19.45
CA LYS A 24 -15.17 -9.58 19.72
C LYS A 24 -14.91 -8.21 19.08
N LEU A 25 -15.92 -7.68 18.37
CA LEU A 25 -15.89 -6.33 17.82
C LEU A 25 -16.33 -5.33 18.90
N VAL A 26 -15.60 -4.22 19.04
CA VAL A 26 -15.94 -3.10 19.93
C VAL A 26 -15.68 -1.79 19.18
N LEU A 27 -16.67 -0.89 19.11
CA LEU A 27 -16.45 0.48 18.67
C LEU A 27 -15.88 1.30 19.83
N ASP A 28 -14.76 1.98 19.60
CA ASP A 28 -13.99 2.71 20.61
C ASP A 28 -13.52 4.08 20.05
N SER A 29 -12.89 4.92 20.86
CA SER A 29 -12.39 6.25 20.46
C SER A 29 -11.06 6.59 21.13
N ASN A 30 -10.13 7.16 20.37
CA ASN A 30 -8.81 7.52 20.89
C ASN A 30 -8.86 8.82 21.73
N LYS A 31 -7.71 9.26 22.26
CA LYS A 31 -7.59 10.50 23.06
C LYS A 31 -8.05 11.79 22.33
N GLU A 32 -8.12 11.77 21.01
CA GLU A 32 -8.56 12.88 20.14
C GLU A 32 -10.05 12.76 19.76
N SER A 33 -10.79 11.80 20.34
CA SER A 33 -12.14 11.38 19.94
C SER A 33 -12.26 10.81 18.52
N HIS A 34 -11.15 10.42 17.89
CA HIS A 34 -11.19 9.71 16.61
C HIS A 34 -11.64 8.26 16.80
N LYS A 35 -12.69 7.86 16.08
CA LYS A 35 -13.30 6.52 16.21
C LYS A 35 -12.44 5.43 15.57
N TYR A 36 -12.44 4.26 16.21
CA TYR A 36 -11.79 3.06 15.70
C TYR A 36 -12.56 1.81 16.13
N TYR A 37 -12.51 0.74 15.33
CA TYR A 37 -12.97 -0.57 15.77
C TYR A 37 -11.80 -1.33 16.39
N ARG A 38 -11.98 -1.74 17.64
CA ARG A 38 -11.11 -2.65 18.38
C ARG A 38 -11.68 -4.06 18.25
N ILE A 39 -10.97 -4.92 17.52
CA ILE A 39 -11.26 -6.35 17.46
C ILE A 39 -10.44 -7.04 18.54
N GLU A 40 -11.08 -7.33 19.67
CA GLU A 40 -10.47 -8.05 20.79
C GLU A 40 -10.20 -9.48 20.34
N CYS A 41 -8.93 -9.92 20.42
CA CYS A 41 -8.51 -11.25 20.03
C CYS A 41 -8.63 -12.23 21.21
N HIS A 42 -8.79 -13.52 20.90
CA HIS A 42 -8.94 -14.55 21.93
C HIS A 42 -7.66 -14.68 22.77
N LYS A 43 -7.72 -14.29 24.05
CA LYS A 43 -6.59 -14.35 25.00
C LYS A 43 -5.93 -15.74 24.98
N PRO A 44 -4.70 -15.88 24.47
CA PRO A 44 -4.11 -17.19 24.25
C PRO A 44 -3.53 -17.74 25.55
N VAL A 45 -3.58 -19.08 25.68
CA VAL A 45 -3.00 -19.79 26.82
C VAL A 45 -1.47 -19.74 26.72
N HIS A 46 -0.83 -19.04 27.66
CA HIS A 46 0.63 -18.95 27.84
C HIS A 46 1.45 -18.62 26.57
N VAL A 47 1.19 -17.44 25.97
CA VAL A 47 2.18 -16.81 25.07
C VAL A 47 3.18 -16.03 25.92
N ILE A 48 4.46 -16.42 25.83
CA ILE A 48 5.61 -15.75 26.46
C ILE A 48 6.58 -15.34 25.34
N VAL A 49 7.05 -14.10 25.40
CA VAL A 49 8.11 -13.56 24.54
C VAL A 49 9.34 -13.30 25.43
N LYS A 50 10.55 -13.53 24.94
CA LYS A 50 11.78 -13.40 25.75
C LYS A 50 12.89 -12.64 25.06
N ASP A 51 13.63 -11.84 25.83
CA ASP A 51 14.97 -11.37 25.48
C ASP A 51 16.02 -12.11 26.32
N LYS A 52 17.18 -11.47 26.57
CA LYS A 52 18.28 -12.04 27.35
C LYS A 52 18.08 -11.97 28.87
N GLU A 53 17.23 -11.05 29.33
CA GLU A 53 17.09 -10.65 30.74
C GLU A 53 15.63 -10.77 31.23
N ASN A 54 14.66 -10.59 30.33
CA ASN A 54 13.24 -10.51 30.64
C ASN A 54 12.41 -11.62 29.97
N LEU A 55 11.36 -12.05 30.69
CA LEU A 55 10.24 -12.82 30.13
C LEU A 55 8.99 -11.95 30.17
N TYR A 56 8.34 -11.75 29.03
CA TYR A 56 7.12 -10.98 28.86
C TYR A 56 5.94 -11.92 28.60
N THR A 57 5.01 -12.02 29.54
CA THR A 57 3.78 -12.81 29.38
C THR A 57 2.69 -11.94 28.74
N LEU A 58 2.07 -12.43 27.67
CA LEU A 58 0.98 -11.73 26.99
C LEU A 58 -0.30 -11.76 27.84
N ASP A 59 -0.81 -10.58 28.22
CA ASP A 59 -2.05 -10.46 28.98
C ASP A 59 -3.27 -10.23 28.07
N LYS A 60 -3.17 -9.30 27.12
CA LYS A 60 -4.26 -8.94 26.19
C LYS A 60 -3.71 -8.58 24.82
N HIS A 61 -4.54 -8.70 23.78
CA HIS A 61 -4.22 -8.22 22.44
C HIS A 61 -5.48 -7.94 21.61
N HIS A 62 -5.34 -7.09 20.62
CA HIS A 62 -6.43 -6.69 19.72
C HIS A 62 -5.90 -6.16 18.39
N ILE A 63 -6.78 -6.06 17.39
CA ILE A 63 -6.52 -5.30 16.16
C ILE A 63 -7.36 -4.03 16.18
N SER A 64 -6.75 -2.89 15.86
CA SER A 64 -7.41 -1.58 15.86
C SER A 64 -7.44 -0.97 14.46
N VAL A 65 -8.66 -0.80 13.93
CA VAL A 65 -8.96 -0.30 12.58
C VAL A 65 -9.51 1.14 12.69
N TYR A 66 -8.77 2.15 12.25
CA TYR A 66 -9.14 3.57 12.41
C TYR A 66 -10.10 4.08 11.32
N GLN A 67 -10.99 5.02 11.66
CA GLN A 67 -11.92 5.63 10.68
C GLN A 67 -11.23 6.33 9.50
N HIS A 68 -10.05 6.91 9.72
CA HIS A 68 -9.32 7.72 8.75
C HIS A 68 -7.91 7.16 8.51
N GLU A 69 -7.52 7.09 7.23
CA GLU A 69 -6.12 6.82 6.85
C GLU A 69 -5.36 8.15 6.74
N TYR A 70 -4.20 8.24 7.37
CA TYR A 70 -3.30 9.41 7.24
C TYR A 70 -2.03 8.98 6.51
N ARG A 71 -2.00 9.16 5.18
CA ARG A 71 -0.96 8.61 4.29
C ARG A 71 0.47 9.02 4.66
N ASP A 72 0.62 10.22 5.22
CA ASP A 72 1.92 10.80 5.57
C ASP A 72 2.39 10.41 6.99
N ASN A 73 1.61 9.60 7.73
CA ASN A 73 1.95 9.12 9.07
C ASN A 73 1.74 7.60 9.17
N PRO A 74 2.80 6.78 9.19
CA PRO A 74 2.69 5.33 9.26
C PRO A 74 2.07 4.79 10.57
N LYS A 75 1.94 5.61 11.63
CA LYS A 75 1.17 5.24 12.84
C LYS A 75 -0.36 5.30 12.64
N LEU A 76 -0.82 5.86 11.51
CA LEU A 76 -2.23 6.00 11.11
C LEU A 76 -2.49 5.25 9.80
N SER A 77 -1.93 4.02 9.73
CA SER A 77 -2.15 3.03 8.70
C SER A 77 -3.58 2.45 8.74
N GLN A 78 -3.93 1.54 7.81
CA GLN A 78 -5.33 1.07 7.72
C GLN A 78 -5.77 0.27 8.98
N TYR A 79 -4.84 -0.47 9.58
CA TYR A 79 -5.01 -1.06 10.90
C TYR A 79 -3.65 -1.32 11.56
N HIS A 80 -3.67 -1.62 12.85
CA HIS A 80 -2.52 -2.09 13.59
C HIS A 80 -2.91 -3.16 14.61
N TYR A 81 -2.01 -4.09 14.88
CA TYR A 81 -2.08 -5.03 15.98
C TYR A 81 -1.48 -4.41 17.23
N THR A 82 -2.12 -4.61 18.38
CA THR A 82 -1.67 -4.13 19.69
C THR A 82 -1.65 -5.30 20.66
N ALA A 83 -0.59 -5.42 21.45
CA ALA A 83 -0.47 -6.42 22.50
C ALA A 83 0.04 -5.81 23.81
N GLU A 84 -0.57 -6.20 24.93
CA GLU A 84 -0.21 -5.80 26.29
C GLU A 84 0.47 -6.97 27.01
N PHE A 85 1.66 -6.75 27.53
CA PHE A 85 2.46 -7.75 28.24
C PHE A 85 2.72 -7.33 29.69
N THR A 86 3.01 -8.31 30.54
CA THR A 86 3.55 -8.08 31.88
C THR A 86 4.84 -8.89 32.05
N ASN A 87 5.91 -8.29 32.58
CA ASN A 87 7.17 -9.00 32.85
C ASN A 87 7.17 -9.69 34.22
N GLN A 88 8.27 -10.38 34.55
CA GLN A 88 8.44 -11.07 35.84
C GLN A 88 8.38 -10.13 37.07
N LEU A 89 8.68 -8.84 36.89
CA LEU A 89 8.70 -7.82 37.93
C LEU A 89 7.35 -7.09 38.09
N GLY A 90 6.34 -7.46 37.30
CA GLY A 90 5.03 -6.79 37.26
C GLY A 90 4.98 -5.52 36.40
N GLY A 91 6.07 -5.16 35.72
CA GLY A 91 6.11 -4.06 34.75
C GLY A 91 5.22 -4.35 33.54
N HIS A 92 4.48 -3.34 33.08
CA HIS A 92 3.53 -3.47 31.97
C HIS A 92 4.08 -2.84 30.69
N TYR A 93 4.00 -3.57 29.57
CA TYR A 93 4.53 -3.16 28.27
C TYR A 93 3.45 -3.24 27.19
N ARG A 94 3.59 -2.42 26.15
CA ARG A 94 2.68 -2.38 25.00
C ARG A 94 3.46 -2.43 23.69
N LEU A 95 3.07 -3.37 22.83
CA LEU A 95 3.53 -3.51 21.46
C LEU A 95 2.49 -2.91 20.49
N HIS A 96 2.95 -2.19 19.47
CA HIS A 96 2.16 -1.89 18.28
C HIS A 96 2.89 -2.34 16.99
N VAL A 97 2.15 -2.99 16.09
CA VAL A 97 2.61 -3.46 14.78
C VAL A 97 1.63 -3.01 13.69
N TYR A 98 2.10 -2.20 12.74
CA TYR A 98 1.25 -1.46 11.80
C TYR A 98 1.19 -2.10 10.41
N PHE A 99 0.02 -2.03 9.75
CA PHE A 99 -0.24 -2.66 8.45
C PHE A 99 -0.89 -1.67 7.48
N ASN A 100 -0.44 -1.70 6.22
CA ASN A 100 -0.93 -0.80 5.17
C ASN A 100 -2.20 -1.31 4.48
N ALA A 101 -2.68 -0.57 3.46
CA ALA A 101 -3.96 -0.87 2.80
C ALA A 101 -3.97 -2.14 1.91
N PHE A 102 -2.82 -2.80 1.74
CA PHE A 102 -2.64 -4.07 1.03
C PHE A 102 -2.27 -5.21 1.99
N ASP A 103 -2.53 -5.02 3.29
CA ASP A 103 -2.20 -5.93 4.39
C ASP A 103 -0.70 -6.23 4.57
N ASN A 104 0.16 -5.42 3.92
CA ASN A 104 1.61 -5.52 4.06
C ASN A 104 2.08 -4.86 5.37
N LEU A 105 2.94 -5.56 6.10
CA LEU A 105 3.61 -5.14 7.33
C LEU A 105 4.47 -3.88 7.12
N LEU A 106 4.34 -2.90 8.01
CA LEU A 106 5.19 -1.70 8.05
C LEU A 106 6.37 -1.89 9.03
N PRO A 107 7.57 -1.37 8.73
CA PRO A 107 8.79 -1.62 9.53
C PRO A 107 8.78 -0.97 10.93
N ASN A 108 7.86 -0.03 11.16
CA ASN A 108 7.78 0.86 12.33
C ASN A 108 7.07 0.22 13.52
N ILE A 109 7.69 -0.80 14.11
CA ILE A 109 7.20 -1.45 15.33
C ILE A 109 7.65 -0.64 16.56
N THR A 110 6.73 -0.41 17.49
CA THR A 110 7.01 0.27 18.76
C THR A 110 6.69 -0.65 19.93
N PHE A 111 7.64 -0.81 20.84
CA PHE A 111 7.48 -1.49 22.11
C PHE A 111 7.73 -0.47 23.22
N GLU A 112 6.79 -0.33 24.14
CA GLU A 112 6.70 0.79 25.07
C GLU A 112 6.43 0.28 26.50
N GLU A 113 7.23 0.71 27.48
CA GLU A 113 6.98 0.47 28.90
C GLU A 113 6.02 1.52 29.46
N LYS A 114 5.09 1.09 30.32
CA LYS A 114 4.15 1.99 31.01
C LYS A 114 4.81 2.58 32.27
N THR A 115 5.31 3.81 32.17
CA THR A 115 5.89 4.56 33.28
C THR A 115 4.85 5.46 33.97
N ASN A 116 5.24 6.13 35.06
CA ASN A 116 4.41 7.14 35.71
C ASN A 116 4.07 8.33 34.79
N ASN A 117 4.90 8.61 33.78
CA ASN A 117 4.73 9.72 32.85
C ASN A 117 3.94 9.33 31.58
N GLY A 118 3.72 8.04 31.35
CA GLY A 118 2.91 7.55 30.23
C GLY A 118 3.42 6.24 29.65
N TYR A 119 3.99 6.32 28.45
CA TYR A 119 4.56 5.20 27.70
C TYR A 119 5.89 5.62 27.09
N GLU A 120 6.97 4.90 27.40
CA GLU A 120 8.34 5.23 27.00
C GLU A 120 8.94 4.08 26.16
N LEU A 121 9.70 4.39 25.12
CA LEU A 121 10.18 3.40 24.15
C LEU A 121 11.29 2.50 24.73
N VAL A 122 11.11 1.19 24.62
CA VAL A 122 12.08 0.17 25.03
C VAL A 122 12.84 -0.34 23.80
N ASP A 123 14.15 -0.52 23.92
CA ASP A 123 14.94 -1.13 22.85
C ASP A 123 14.59 -2.61 22.70
N SER A 124 13.91 -2.94 21.61
CA SER A 124 13.32 -4.26 21.37
C SER A 124 13.90 -4.97 20.15
N LYS A 125 15.17 -4.68 19.78
CA LYS A 125 15.87 -5.30 18.64
C LYS A 125 15.78 -6.83 18.65
N ASP A 126 16.09 -7.46 19.78
CA ASP A 126 16.08 -8.92 19.94
C ASP A 126 14.66 -9.51 19.92
N LEU A 127 13.68 -8.75 20.42
CA LEU A 127 12.27 -9.16 20.50
C LEU A 127 11.53 -9.01 19.15
N LYS A 128 12.03 -8.17 18.22
CA LYS A 128 11.30 -7.76 17.01
C LYS A 128 10.83 -8.93 16.14
N SER A 129 11.59 -10.02 16.07
CA SER A 129 11.21 -11.21 15.29
C SER A 129 9.97 -11.90 15.89
N GLN A 130 9.99 -12.16 17.20
CA GLN A 130 8.90 -12.78 17.95
C GLN A 130 7.63 -11.89 17.94
N PHE A 131 7.81 -10.57 18.04
CA PHE A 131 6.70 -9.61 17.95
C PHE A 131 5.99 -9.60 16.59
N ILE A 132 6.74 -9.72 15.49
CA ILE A 132 6.17 -9.83 14.14
C ILE A 132 5.45 -11.16 13.96
N HIS A 133 6.05 -12.29 14.39
CA HIS A 133 5.40 -13.59 14.35
C HIS A 133 4.05 -13.56 15.09
N LEU A 134 4.05 -13.02 16.32
CA LEU A 134 2.86 -12.88 17.15
C LEU A 134 1.79 -12.02 16.47
N ALA A 135 2.16 -10.89 15.85
CA ALA A 135 1.22 -10.05 15.11
C ALA A 135 0.59 -10.82 13.94
N LEU A 136 1.40 -11.34 13.01
CA LEU A 136 0.94 -12.04 11.79
C LEU A 136 0.02 -13.23 12.10
N LYS A 137 0.39 -14.02 13.12
CA LYS A 137 -0.38 -15.17 13.64
C LYS A 137 -1.81 -14.81 14.03
N HIS A 138 -2.07 -13.57 14.45
CA HIS A 138 -3.38 -13.09 14.86
C HIS A 138 -4.03 -12.11 13.86
N THR A 139 -3.26 -11.39 13.04
CA THR A 139 -3.79 -10.51 11.99
C THR A 139 -4.28 -11.28 10.78
N ASP A 140 -3.46 -12.17 10.23
CA ASP A 140 -3.62 -12.59 8.85
C ASP A 140 -4.88 -13.45 8.62
N PRO A 141 -5.23 -14.41 9.50
CA PRO A 141 -6.48 -15.18 9.34
C PRO A 141 -7.74 -14.30 9.51
N LEU A 142 -7.68 -13.31 10.40
CA LEU A 142 -8.80 -12.43 10.72
C LEU A 142 -9.01 -11.38 9.61
N ILE A 143 -7.96 -10.67 9.22
CA ILE A 143 -8.01 -9.65 8.16
C ILE A 143 -8.42 -10.29 6.83
N LYS A 144 -7.84 -11.44 6.45
CA LYS A 144 -8.23 -12.16 5.23
C LYS A 144 -9.72 -12.54 5.22
N LYS A 145 -10.27 -13.01 6.35
CA LYS A 145 -11.72 -13.30 6.48
C LYS A 145 -12.57 -12.03 6.38
N LEU A 146 -12.10 -10.88 6.87
CA LEU A 146 -12.79 -9.60 6.73
C LEU A 146 -12.75 -9.06 5.29
N ARG A 147 -11.59 -9.12 4.63
CA ARG A 147 -11.40 -8.73 3.22
C ARG A 147 -12.34 -9.53 2.29
N GLN A 148 -12.47 -10.83 2.53
CA GLN A 148 -13.41 -11.68 1.78
C GLN A 148 -14.88 -11.22 1.95
N GLN A 149 -15.33 -10.95 3.17
CA GLN A 149 -16.69 -10.45 3.43
C GLN A 149 -16.93 -9.04 2.88
N HIS A 150 -15.91 -8.17 2.93
CA HIS A 150 -15.95 -6.82 2.37
C HIS A 150 -16.08 -6.83 0.84
N ASN A 151 -15.29 -7.66 0.16
CA ASN A 151 -15.39 -7.85 -1.29
C ASN A 151 -16.73 -8.46 -1.70
N GLU A 152 -17.27 -9.41 -0.92
CA GLU A 152 -18.61 -9.97 -1.17
C GLU A 152 -19.72 -8.93 -0.99
N ALA A 153 -19.66 -8.10 0.06
CA ALA A 153 -20.62 -7.03 0.28
C ALA A 153 -20.60 -5.98 -0.84
N ILE A 154 -19.41 -5.65 -1.39
CA ILE A 154 -19.27 -4.82 -2.60
C ILE A 154 -19.98 -5.50 -3.78
N ARG A 155 -19.66 -6.77 -4.06
CA ARG A 155 -20.23 -7.54 -5.18
C ARG A 155 -21.76 -7.57 -5.15
N VAL A 156 -22.35 -7.85 -3.99
CA VAL A 156 -23.81 -7.90 -3.81
C VAL A 156 -24.46 -6.52 -4.03
N LEU A 157 -23.82 -5.44 -3.56
CA LEU A 157 -24.31 -4.06 -3.79
C LEU A 157 -24.18 -3.64 -5.26
N GLU A 158 -23.09 -3.99 -5.93
CA GLU A 158 -22.87 -3.69 -7.36
C GLU A 158 -23.87 -4.45 -8.25
N THR A 159 -24.13 -5.75 -8.00
CA THR A 159 -25.18 -6.52 -8.68
C THR A 159 -26.56 -5.89 -8.50
N ARG A 160 -26.98 -5.60 -7.26
CA ARG A 160 -28.29 -4.97 -6.99
C ARG A 160 -28.45 -3.58 -7.57
N TYR A 161 -27.37 -2.80 -7.67
CA TYR A 161 -27.40 -1.51 -8.33
C TYR A 161 -27.68 -1.66 -9.83
N ASN A 162 -27.02 -2.61 -10.49
CA ASN A 162 -27.23 -2.90 -11.92
C ASN A 162 -28.68 -3.36 -12.18
N GLU A 163 -29.22 -4.25 -11.34
CA GLU A 163 -30.64 -4.67 -11.39
C GLU A 163 -31.60 -3.47 -11.24
N CYS A 164 -31.25 -2.47 -10.43
CA CYS A 164 -32.05 -1.26 -10.27
C CYS A 164 -31.99 -0.35 -11.51
N ASP A 165 -30.84 -0.17 -12.14
CA ASP A 165 -30.75 0.60 -13.40
C ASP A 165 -31.50 -0.12 -14.54
N GLU A 166 -31.44 -1.46 -14.60
CA GLU A 166 -32.21 -2.27 -15.56
C GLU A 166 -33.73 -2.23 -15.32
N ARG A 167 -34.19 -2.19 -14.06
CA ARG A 167 -35.61 -1.99 -13.72
C ARG A 167 -36.07 -0.56 -14.07
N LEU A 168 -35.29 0.45 -13.72
CA LEU A 168 -35.59 1.86 -14.02
C LEU A 168 -35.60 2.13 -15.54
N ALA A 169 -34.71 1.45 -16.26
CA ALA A 169 -34.66 1.41 -17.72
C ALA A 169 -35.96 0.87 -18.35
N GLN A 170 -36.35 -0.36 -17.98
CA GLN A 170 -37.58 -0.99 -18.49
C GLN A 170 -38.80 -0.12 -18.20
N HIS A 171 -38.83 0.51 -17.03
CA HIS A 171 -39.88 1.45 -16.64
C HIS A 171 -39.98 2.63 -17.63
N PHE A 172 -38.89 3.38 -17.81
CA PHE A 172 -38.86 4.53 -18.73
C PHE A 172 -39.07 4.16 -20.20
N ASP A 173 -38.56 3.02 -20.67
CA ASP A 173 -38.77 2.56 -22.05
C ASP A 173 -40.22 2.08 -22.29
N SER A 174 -40.98 1.70 -21.25
CA SER A 174 -42.37 1.21 -21.37
C SER A 174 -43.44 2.28 -21.64
N GLN A 175 -43.09 3.57 -21.52
CA GLN A 175 -44.00 4.73 -21.58
C GLN A 175 -45.19 4.74 -20.60
N LYS A 176 -45.28 3.80 -19.65
CA LYS A 176 -46.29 3.85 -18.58
C LYS A 176 -45.98 4.99 -17.62
N GLU A 177 -46.95 5.88 -17.36
CA GLU A 177 -46.78 7.01 -16.44
C GLU A 177 -46.85 6.63 -14.95
N ASP A 178 -46.36 5.43 -14.59
CA ASP A 178 -46.20 4.98 -13.20
C ASP A 178 -45.02 5.71 -12.52
N THR A 179 -45.24 6.98 -12.18
CA THR A 179 -44.23 7.81 -11.49
C THR A 179 -43.85 7.25 -10.12
N ILE A 180 -44.71 6.42 -9.51
CA ILE A 180 -44.51 5.78 -8.20
C ILE A 180 -43.46 4.67 -8.29
N GLY A 181 -43.61 3.72 -9.22
CA GLY A 181 -42.66 2.63 -9.43
C GLY A 181 -41.28 3.15 -9.82
N ALA A 182 -41.21 4.11 -10.76
CA ALA A 182 -39.95 4.77 -11.12
C ALA A 182 -39.29 5.45 -9.91
N LEU A 183 -40.06 6.15 -9.06
CA LEU A 183 -39.57 6.78 -7.84
C LEU A 183 -39.07 5.75 -6.81
N GLN A 184 -39.75 4.62 -6.67
CA GLN A 184 -39.35 3.56 -5.74
C GLN A 184 -38.02 2.90 -6.16
N ILE A 185 -37.87 2.56 -7.44
CA ILE A 185 -36.61 2.02 -7.99
C ILE A 185 -35.47 3.04 -7.83
N THR A 186 -35.76 4.32 -8.10
CA THR A 186 -34.74 5.39 -7.97
C THR A 186 -34.32 5.61 -6.53
N LYS A 187 -35.23 5.48 -5.54
CA LYS A 187 -34.88 5.48 -4.10
C LYS A 187 -34.01 4.28 -3.75
N GLU A 188 -34.38 3.08 -4.19
CA GLU A 188 -33.59 1.85 -3.96
C GLU A 188 -32.16 2.01 -4.50
N ALA A 189 -32.00 2.53 -5.72
CA ALA A 189 -30.67 2.83 -6.29
C ALA A 189 -29.88 3.85 -5.45
N CYS A 190 -30.51 4.91 -4.93
CA CYS A 190 -29.85 5.85 -4.03
C CYS A 190 -29.34 5.16 -2.76
N ASP A 191 -30.14 4.31 -2.14
CA ASP A 191 -29.81 3.68 -0.85
C ASP A 191 -28.78 2.55 -0.99
N ILE A 192 -28.74 1.87 -2.14
CA ILE A 192 -27.64 0.96 -2.52
C ILE A 192 -26.35 1.77 -2.72
N LEU A 193 -26.37 2.86 -3.49
CA LEU A 193 -25.19 3.67 -3.77
C LEU A 193 -24.63 4.34 -2.49
N ARG A 194 -25.48 4.81 -1.58
CA ARG A 194 -25.07 5.34 -0.26
C ARG A 194 -24.33 4.30 0.59
N LYS A 195 -24.68 3.01 0.47
CA LYS A 195 -23.98 1.89 1.13
C LYS A 195 -22.70 1.49 0.40
N LEU A 196 -22.67 1.57 -0.94
CA LEU A 196 -21.51 1.19 -1.76
C LEU A 196 -20.38 2.22 -1.70
N ILE A 197 -20.68 3.52 -1.84
CA ILE A 197 -19.70 4.63 -1.86
C ILE A 197 -18.64 4.57 -0.73
N PRO A 198 -18.97 4.31 0.55
CA PRO A 198 -17.95 4.28 1.61
C PRO A 198 -17.07 3.00 1.59
N LEU A 199 -17.45 1.95 0.85
CA LEU A 199 -16.74 0.67 0.80
C LEU A 199 -15.66 0.60 -0.30
N VAL A 200 -15.68 1.51 -1.27
CA VAL A 200 -14.82 1.48 -2.47
C VAL A 200 -14.19 2.85 -2.75
N ARG A 201 -13.01 2.90 -3.38
CA ARG A 201 -12.32 4.19 -3.68
C ARG A 201 -12.72 4.82 -5.03
N SER A 202 -13.78 4.32 -5.65
CA SER A 202 -14.29 4.77 -6.97
C SER A 202 -14.93 6.16 -6.92
N SER A 203 -14.46 7.06 -7.79
CA SER A 203 -15.02 8.41 -7.96
C SER A 203 -16.33 8.46 -8.75
N ASN A 204 -16.82 7.32 -9.26
CA ASN A 204 -17.98 7.26 -10.15
C ASN A 204 -19.31 7.09 -9.40
N TYR A 205 -19.36 6.26 -8.36
CA TYR A 205 -20.60 6.03 -7.59
C TYR A 205 -21.21 7.31 -6.98
N PRO A 206 -20.44 8.31 -6.50
CA PRO A 206 -20.98 9.61 -6.11
C PRO A 206 -21.65 10.39 -7.25
N LYS A 207 -21.15 10.25 -8.50
CA LYS A 207 -21.77 10.87 -9.69
C LYS A 207 -23.12 10.20 -9.98
N PHE A 208 -23.20 8.87 -9.86
CA PHE A 208 -24.42 8.11 -10.04
C PHE A 208 -25.45 8.48 -8.97
N LEU A 209 -25.06 8.52 -7.70
CA LEU A 209 -25.95 8.85 -6.58
C LEU A 209 -26.63 10.22 -6.79
N ARG A 210 -25.83 11.25 -7.11
CA ARG A 210 -26.34 12.61 -7.34
C ARG A 210 -27.39 12.66 -8.45
N PHE A 211 -27.25 11.84 -9.50
CA PHE A 211 -28.22 11.73 -10.58
C PHE A 211 -29.53 11.07 -10.11
N HIS A 212 -29.47 9.95 -9.38
CA HIS A 212 -30.68 9.34 -8.82
C HIS A 212 -31.35 10.24 -7.76
N GLU A 213 -30.59 11.01 -6.99
CA GLU A 213 -31.13 11.99 -6.03
C GLU A 213 -31.83 13.20 -6.72
N MET A 214 -31.40 13.59 -7.92
CA MET A 214 -32.13 14.51 -8.78
C MET A 214 -33.40 13.84 -9.34
N ALA A 215 -33.27 12.67 -9.97
CA ALA A 215 -34.38 11.93 -10.56
C ALA A 215 -35.52 11.68 -9.55
N ALA A 216 -35.16 11.29 -8.32
CA ALA A 216 -36.09 11.09 -7.22
C ALA A 216 -36.69 12.40 -6.65
N ARG A 217 -36.21 13.59 -7.03
CA ARG A 217 -36.87 14.87 -6.74
C ARG A 217 -37.86 15.22 -7.85
N SER A 218 -37.45 15.23 -9.12
CA SER A 218 -38.34 15.49 -10.26
C SER A 218 -39.55 14.53 -10.31
N LEU A 219 -39.35 13.25 -9.97
CA LEU A 219 -40.45 12.28 -9.87
C LEU A 219 -41.39 12.55 -8.67
N ARG A 220 -40.86 13.02 -7.53
CA ARG A 220 -41.69 13.42 -6.37
C ARG A 220 -42.52 14.66 -6.69
N GLU A 221 -41.93 15.67 -7.32
CA GLU A 221 -42.62 16.90 -7.70
C GLU A 221 -43.77 16.61 -8.68
N ARG A 222 -43.55 15.77 -9.71
CA ARG A 222 -44.63 15.35 -10.61
C ARG A 222 -45.72 14.56 -9.88
N HIS A 223 -45.37 13.64 -9.00
CA HIS A 223 -46.35 12.88 -8.20
C HIS A 223 -47.22 13.80 -7.34
N SER A 224 -46.64 14.78 -6.65
CA SER A 224 -47.39 15.76 -5.84
C SER A 224 -48.34 16.61 -6.68
N ILE A 225 -47.93 17.01 -7.88
CA ILE A 225 -48.80 17.75 -8.83
C ILE A 225 -49.96 16.87 -9.29
N GLN A 226 -49.71 15.59 -9.58
CA GLN A 226 -50.73 14.65 -10.04
C GLN A 226 -51.78 14.37 -8.95
N VAL A 227 -51.35 14.06 -7.72
CA VAL A 227 -52.27 13.89 -6.57
C VAL A 227 -53.11 15.15 -6.31
N ALA A 228 -52.54 16.35 -6.48
CA ALA A 228 -53.29 17.60 -6.34
C ALA A 228 -54.33 17.80 -7.46
N ALA A 229 -54.02 17.43 -8.70
CA ALA A 229 -54.96 17.47 -9.82
C ALA A 229 -56.09 16.44 -9.67
N ASP A 230 -55.77 15.23 -9.22
CA ASP A 230 -56.74 14.16 -8.97
C ASP A 230 -57.69 14.55 -7.83
N ALA A 231 -57.17 15.11 -6.73
CA ALA A 231 -57.97 15.62 -5.62
C ALA A 231 -58.88 16.81 -6.04
N THR A 232 -58.37 17.73 -6.87
CA THR A 232 -59.17 18.84 -7.42
C THR A 232 -60.32 18.31 -8.28
N SER A 233 -60.03 17.33 -9.14
CA SER A 233 -61.03 16.67 -10.00
C SER A 233 -62.10 15.93 -9.18
N GLN A 234 -61.75 15.34 -8.04
CA GLN A 234 -62.73 14.72 -7.14
C GLN A 234 -63.65 15.76 -6.47
N ILE A 235 -63.11 16.92 -6.08
CA ILE A 235 -63.90 18.03 -5.51
C ILE A 235 -64.87 18.61 -6.55
N GLU A 236 -64.46 18.80 -7.80
CA GLU A 236 -65.35 19.28 -8.87
C GLU A 236 -66.50 18.28 -9.14
N ASN A 237 -66.23 16.97 -9.15
CA ASN A 237 -67.26 15.94 -9.32
C ASN A 237 -68.24 15.88 -8.13
N LEU A 238 -67.78 16.04 -6.89
CA LEU A 238 -68.65 16.13 -5.71
C LEU A 238 -69.58 17.36 -5.77
N ASN A 239 -69.04 18.52 -6.15
CA ASN A 239 -69.83 19.75 -6.31
C ASN A 239 -70.90 19.60 -7.41
N ASN A 240 -70.54 19.01 -8.56
CA ASN A 240 -71.50 18.78 -9.66
C ASN A 240 -72.60 17.76 -9.32
N THR A 241 -72.38 16.87 -8.35
CA THR A 241 -73.38 15.88 -7.90
C THR A 241 -74.40 16.48 -6.91
N SER A 242 -74.09 17.64 -6.31
CA SER A 242 -74.90 18.23 -5.22
C SER A 242 -75.95 19.26 -5.66
N ILE A 243 -76.18 19.45 -6.97
CA ILE A 243 -77.08 20.50 -7.51
C ILE A 243 -78.24 19.88 -8.33
N ASN A 244 -78.81 18.75 -7.89
CA ASN A 244 -79.94 18.14 -8.62
C ASN A 244 -80.93 17.30 -7.76
N VAL A 245 -81.23 17.74 -6.53
CA VAL A 245 -82.43 17.29 -5.80
C VAL A 245 -83.04 18.46 -5.01
N HIS A 246 -84.05 19.12 -5.58
CA HIS A 246 -85.16 19.70 -4.82
C HIS A 246 -86.36 19.97 -5.74
N GLU A 247 -87.57 20.03 -5.15
CA GLU A 247 -88.89 19.96 -5.79
C GLU A 247 -89.24 18.56 -6.37
N ASN A 248 -90.43 17.98 -6.15
CA ASN A 248 -91.63 18.35 -5.36
C ASN A 248 -92.53 17.08 -5.18
N ILE A 249 -93.47 16.88 -4.23
CA ILE A 249 -94.02 17.70 -3.12
C ILE A 249 -94.80 16.80 -2.09
N SER A 250 -95.00 17.29 -0.86
CA SER A 250 -96.15 17.03 0.07
C SER A 250 -96.35 15.68 0.83
N SER A 251 -96.58 15.83 2.16
CA SER A 251 -97.51 15.08 3.07
C SER A 251 -97.34 13.56 3.31
N HIS A 252 -97.75 12.98 4.45
CA HIS A 252 -98.58 13.45 5.59
C HIS A 252 -98.06 12.92 6.96
N VAL A 253 -98.65 13.36 8.07
CA VAL A 253 -98.22 13.09 9.47
C VAL A 253 -99.05 12.00 10.17
N GLU A 254 -98.41 11.13 10.99
CA GLU A 254 -98.76 10.72 12.39
C GLU A 254 -97.75 9.64 12.92
N VAL A 255 -97.11 9.76 14.11
CA VAL A 255 -97.56 9.38 15.50
C VAL A 255 -97.73 7.85 15.65
N THR A 256 -97.05 7.05 16.52
CA THR A 256 -96.25 7.21 17.78
C THR A 256 -95.30 5.97 17.96
N SER A 257 -94.48 5.65 18.99
CA SER A 257 -93.97 6.22 20.28
C SER A 257 -92.72 5.44 20.81
N GLN A 258 -92.17 5.84 21.97
CA GLN A 258 -91.44 5.04 23.01
C GLN A 258 -90.18 4.18 22.63
N ASN A 259 -88.97 4.47 23.17
CA ASN A 259 -88.34 3.95 24.43
C ASN A 259 -87.65 2.56 24.32
N ALA A 260 -86.64 2.18 25.12
CA ALA A 260 -85.54 2.89 25.83
C ALA A 260 -84.58 1.87 26.50
N ALA A 261 -83.25 2.00 26.29
CA ALA A 261 -82.14 1.41 27.09
C ALA A 261 -80.83 2.11 26.64
N SER A 262 -79.84 2.53 27.46
CA SER A 262 -79.21 1.94 28.66
C SER A 262 -78.35 0.71 28.33
N SER A 263 -77.09 0.58 28.78
CA SER A 263 -76.49 1.08 30.03
C SER A 263 -75.14 1.80 29.90
N LYS A 264 -74.72 2.44 31.00
CA LYS A 264 -73.33 2.75 31.38
C LYS A 264 -72.86 1.72 32.41
N GLU A 265 -71.56 1.51 32.54
CA GLU A 265 -70.83 1.04 33.74
C GLU A 265 -69.31 1.07 33.43
N GLU A 266 -68.38 1.14 34.39
CA GLU A 266 -68.25 2.12 35.48
C GLU A 266 -66.73 2.26 35.84
N VAL A 267 -66.38 3.12 36.80
CA VAL A 267 -64.99 3.29 37.29
C VAL A 267 -64.99 3.22 38.82
N PRO A 268 -63.98 2.55 39.42
CA PRO A 268 -63.46 3.01 40.70
C PRO A 268 -61.92 3.21 40.68
N PRO A 269 -61.40 4.32 41.23
CA PRO A 269 -59.95 4.57 41.40
C PRO A 269 -59.45 4.18 42.80
N ALA A 270 -58.13 4.21 43.01
CA ALA A 270 -57.51 4.21 44.35
C ALA A 270 -56.17 4.96 44.36
N ASP A 271 -56.09 6.06 45.10
CA ASP A 271 -54.85 6.78 45.45
C ASP A 271 -54.26 6.21 46.76
N ILE A 272 -52.95 5.93 46.81
CA ILE A 272 -52.15 5.94 48.04
C ILE A 272 -50.74 6.55 47.78
N THR A 273 -50.38 7.47 48.67
CA THR A 273 -49.21 8.37 48.76
C THR A 273 -47.78 7.82 48.66
N CYS A 274 -46.95 8.49 47.83
CA CYS A 274 -45.77 9.30 48.20
C CYS A 274 -44.75 8.85 49.29
N SER A 275 -43.49 8.58 48.89
CA SER A 275 -42.20 9.00 49.53
C SER A 275 -41.02 8.54 48.62
N GLN A 276 -40.10 9.39 48.12
CA GLN A 276 -38.78 9.78 48.70
C GLN A 276 -37.84 8.59 49.04
N ALA A 277 -36.54 8.57 48.69
CA ALA A 277 -35.67 9.50 47.91
C ALA A 277 -34.38 8.79 47.38
N GLU A 278 -33.61 9.48 46.50
CA GLU A 278 -32.14 9.31 46.21
C GLU A 278 -31.61 7.92 45.72
N GLU A 279 -30.52 7.73 44.96
CA GLU A 279 -29.64 8.51 44.05
C GLU A 279 -28.90 7.46 43.13
N ALA A 280 -28.17 7.72 42.03
CA ALA A 280 -27.61 8.94 41.45
C ALA A 280 -27.47 8.89 39.90
N ALA A 281 -27.40 10.09 39.30
CA ALA A 281 -26.71 10.47 38.06
C ALA A 281 -26.61 9.50 36.85
N THR A 282 -27.44 9.77 35.82
CA THR A 282 -27.00 9.67 34.41
C THR A 282 -27.21 11.03 33.73
N ALA A 283 -26.34 11.41 32.79
CA ALA A 283 -26.37 12.72 32.15
C ALA A 283 -26.30 12.62 30.61
N ASN A 284 -27.45 12.68 29.96
CA ASN A 284 -27.55 12.97 28.52
C ASN A 284 -27.61 14.49 28.32
N ILE A 285 -26.75 15.03 27.46
CA ILE A 285 -26.80 16.44 27.07
C ILE A 285 -27.60 16.55 25.76
N THR A 286 -28.82 17.08 25.86
CA THR A 286 -29.57 17.62 24.72
C THR A 286 -29.47 19.14 24.78
N PHE A 287 -29.05 19.78 23.69
CA PHE A 287 -28.81 21.22 23.68
C PHE A 287 -30.07 21.98 23.27
N SER A 288 -30.52 22.89 24.14
CA SER A 288 -31.64 23.79 23.85
C SER A 288 -31.20 25.10 23.18
N GLN A 289 -32.13 25.58 22.36
CA GLN A 289 -32.43 26.96 21.98
C GLN A 289 -31.80 28.10 22.81
N VAL A 290 -31.53 29.21 22.12
CA VAL A 290 -31.95 30.54 22.59
C VAL A 290 -32.70 31.21 21.44
N GLU A 291 -33.95 31.60 21.68
CA GLU A 291 -34.80 32.37 20.77
C GLU A 291 -35.67 33.28 21.64
N GLU A 292 -35.46 34.61 21.60
CA GLU A 292 -36.49 35.56 22.00
C GLU A 292 -36.19 36.98 21.46
N ALA A 293 -37.12 37.55 20.70
CA ALA A 293 -37.47 38.98 20.71
C ALA A 293 -38.69 39.28 19.81
N ALA A 294 -39.65 40.03 20.37
CA ALA A 294 -40.70 40.80 19.68
C ALA A 294 -41.73 40.07 18.79
N ALA A 295 -42.90 39.80 19.37
CA ALA A 295 -44.14 39.54 18.63
C ALA A 295 -45.29 40.49 19.10
N ALA A 296 -45.42 41.63 18.43
CA ALA A 296 -46.58 42.54 18.35
C ALA A 296 -46.22 43.58 17.25
N ASP A 297 -47.10 44.08 16.38
CA ASP A 297 -48.52 44.38 16.59
C ASP A 297 -49.36 44.30 15.27
N VAL A 298 -50.64 44.68 15.38
CA VAL A 298 -51.76 44.56 14.44
C VAL A 298 -51.59 45.17 13.03
N ALA A 299 -52.02 44.38 12.04
CA ALA A 299 -52.58 44.70 10.71
C ALA A 299 -52.15 45.97 9.92
N VAL A 300 -51.63 45.71 8.70
CA VAL A 300 -52.13 46.32 7.44
C VAL A 300 -51.78 45.37 6.27
N LEU A 301 -52.64 45.23 5.26
CA LEU A 301 -52.32 44.45 4.05
C LEU A 301 -51.40 45.23 3.09
N PRO A 302 -50.18 44.75 2.78
CA PRO A 302 -49.51 45.12 1.55
C PRO A 302 -50.12 44.33 0.39
N LYS A 303 -50.81 45.01 -0.53
CA LYS A 303 -51.25 44.41 -1.80
C LYS A 303 -50.02 44.07 -2.65
N ILE A 304 -49.49 42.85 -2.53
CA ILE A 304 -48.40 42.35 -3.37
C ILE A 304 -48.89 42.33 -4.83
N LYS A 305 -48.42 43.30 -5.62
CA LYS A 305 -48.71 43.37 -7.05
C LYS A 305 -48.10 42.16 -7.74
N THR A 306 -48.93 41.39 -8.46
CA THR A 306 -48.55 40.17 -9.20
C THR A 306 -47.77 40.47 -10.49
N ASN A 307 -46.67 41.22 -10.36
CA ASN A 307 -45.87 41.72 -11.48
C ASN A 307 -44.84 40.69 -11.96
N SER A 308 -45.28 39.86 -12.92
CA SER A 308 -44.48 39.43 -14.08
C SER A 308 -43.05 38.91 -13.86
N SER A 309 -42.90 37.67 -13.39
CA SER A 309 -41.64 36.88 -13.54
C SER A 309 -41.72 35.74 -14.57
N LYS A 310 -42.91 35.47 -15.14
CA LYS A 310 -43.17 34.36 -16.09
C LYS A 310 -42.36 34.36 -17.41
N LYS A 311 -41.47 35.33 -17.66
CA LYS A 311 -40.65 35.40 -18.89
C LYS A 311 -39.30 34.67 -18.80
N SER A 312 -38.67 34.53 -17.63
CA SER A 312 -37.34 33.91 -17.53
C SER A 312 -37.39 32.38 -17.65
N ASN A 313 -38.36 31.74 -16.96
CA ASN A 313 -38.42 30.28 -16.87
C ASN A 313 -38.62 29.60 -18.24
N THR A 314 -39.37 30.24 -19.14
CA THR A 314 -39.61 29.77 -20.51
C THR A 314 -38.34 29.80 -21.37
N GLN A 315 -37.46 30.78 -21.16
CA GLN A 315 -36.18 30.86 -21.86
C GLN A 315 -35.24 29.73 -21.40
N THR A 316 -35.11 29.52 -20.09
CA THR A 316 -34.29 28.42 -19.55
C THR A 316 -34.81 27.03 -19.94
N ALA A 317 -36.12 26.86 -20.11
CA ALA A 317 -36.71 25.61 -20.61
C ALA A 317 -36.36 25.36 -22.09
N HIS A 318 -36.40 26.40 -22.94
CA HIS A 318 -35.98 26.31 -24.34
C HIS A 318 -34.46 26.06 -24.48
N GLU A 319 -33.64 26.66 -23.62
CA GLU A 319 -32.19 26.41 -23.55
C GLU A 319 -31.88 24.96 -23.15
N LEU A 320 -32.60 24.39 -22.17
CA LEU A 320 -32.54 22.96 -21.82
C LEU A 320 -32.93 22.07 -23.02
N GLU A 321 -34.07 22.33 -23.68
CA GLU A 321 -34.53 21.54 -24.82
C GLU A 321 -33.51 21.55 -25.97
N LEU A 322 -32.90 22.71 -26.24
CA LEU A 322 -31.86 22.88 -27.27
C LEU A 322 -30.57 22.12 -26.91
N GLU A 323 -30.11 22.17 -25.66
CA GLU A 323 -28.95 21.38 -25.22
C GLU A 323 -29.23 19.87 -25.18
N LEU A 324 -30.47 19.44 -24.92
CA LEU A 324 -30.89 18.04 -25.01
C LEU A 324 -30.95 17.54 -26.47
N LYS A 325 -31.52 18.31 -27.40
CA LYS A 325 -31.48 18.02 -28.85
C LYS A 325 -30.04 17.92 -29.36
N LYS A 326 -29.19 18.87 -28.94
CA LYS A 326 -27.75 18.89 -29.23
C LYS A 326 -27.02 17.68 -28.64
N LEU A 327 -27.36 17.27 -27.42
CA LEU A 327 -26.82 16.06 -26.78
C LEU A 327 -27.24 14.78 -27.53
N SER A 328 -28.51 14.64 -27.92
CA SER A 328 -28.98 13.51 -28.74
C SER A 328 -28.24 13.41 -30.08
N SER A 329 -28.07 14.54 -30.78
CA SER A 329 -27.32 14.57 -32.05
C SER A 329 -25.83 14.24 -31.84
N GLN A 330 -25.23 14.71 -30.75
CA GLN A 330 -23.85 14.36 -30.38
C GLN A 330 -23.69 12.88 -30.02
N PHE A 331 -24.70 12.25 -29.39
CA PHE A 331 -24.69 10.83 -29.06
C PHE A 331 -24.85 9.95 -30.32
N ALA A 332 -25.84 10.21 -31.19
CA ALA A 332 -26.02 9.45 -32.43
C ALA A 332 -24.76 9.45 -33.31
N LYS A 333 -24.18 10.64 -33.52
CA LYS A 333 -22.89 10.83 -34.23
C LYS A 333 -21.68 10.20 -33.53
N LEU A 334 -21.80 9.77 -32.28
CA LEU A 334 -20.75 9.04 -31.57
C LEU A 334 -20.89 7.53 -31.77
N THR A 335 -22.12 7.01 -31.72
CA THR A 335 -22.42 5.58 -31.97
C THR A 335 -21.96 5.14 -33.36
N GLU A 336 -22.09 6.01 -34.36
CA GLU A 336 -21.64 5.78 -35.74
C GLU A 336 -20.13 6.01 -35.97
N ALA A 337 -19.41 6.60 -35.00
CA ALA A 337 -18.00 6.99 -35.18
C ALA A 337 -17.02 5.82 -34.91
N PRO A 338 -15.78 5.87 -35.45
CA PRO A 338 -14.73 4.90 -35.14
C PRO A 338 -14.41 4.78 -33.64
N LYS A 339 -13.94 3.61 -33.20
CA LYS A 339 -13.70 3.25 -31.78
C LYS A 339 -12.77 4.24 -31.07
N GLU A 340 -11.79 4.78 -31.78
CA GLU A 340 -10.82 5.77 -31.30
C GLU A 340 -11.50 7.13 -31.02
N VAL A 341 -12.51 7.48 -31.82
CA VAL A 341 -13.32 8.68 -31.67
C VAL A 341 -14.37 8.51 -30.58
N GLN A 342 -14.92 7.30 -30.42
CA GLN A 342 -15.77 6.91 -29.29
C GLN A 342 -15.02 7.10 -27.97
N ALA A 343 -13.85 6.44 -27.81
CA ALA A 343 -13.04 6.50 -26.60
C ALA A 343 -12.70 7.93 -26.16
N LYS A 344 -12.27 8.78 -27.11
CA LYS A 344 -11.85 10.17 -26.85
C LYS A 344 -12.99 11.14 -26.54
N LYS A 345 -14.26 10.76 -26.71
CA LYS A 345 -15.43 11.67 -26.52
C LYS A 345 -16.47 11.18 -25.54
N ILE A 346 -16.53 9.88 -25.23
CA ILE A 346 -17.61 9.28 -24.42
C ILE A 346 -17.67 9.86 -23.00
N GLU A 347 -16.54 10.03 -22.32
CA GLU A 347 -16.47 10.70 -21.01
C GLU A 347 -16.93 12.16 -21.07
N ARG A 348 -16.60 12.88 -22.16
CA ARG A 348 -17.03 14.28 -22.34
C ARG A 348 -18.54 14.38 -22.51
N LEU A 349 -19.17 13.43 -23.20
CA LEU A 349 -20.63 13.35 -23.30
C LEU A 349 -21.27 12.94 -21.97
N LEU A 350 -20.72 11.93 -21.27
CA LEU A 350 -21.17 11.54 -19.93
C LEU A 350 -21.11 12.73 -18.96
N ALA A 351 -19.96 13.40 -18.85
CA ALA A 351 -19.77 14.62 -18.05
C ALA A 351 -20.79 15.71 -18.42
N LYS A 352 -21.10 15.89 -19.71
CA LYS A 352 -22.15 16.82 -20.16
C LYS A 352 -23.55 16.40 -19.68
N THR A 353 -23.87 15.10 -19.59
CA THR A 353 -25.16 14.65 -19.02
C THR A 353 -25.27 15.01 -17.53
N TYR A 354 -24.20 14.85 -16.74
CA TYR A 354 -24.16 15.30 -15.34
C TYR A 354 -24.22 16.82 -15.23
N GLY A 355 -23.58 17.56 -16.15
CA GLY A 355 -23.62 19.02 -16.22
C GLY A 355 -25.02 19.57 -16.50
N ILE A 356 -25.74 19.00 -17.48
CA ILE A 356 -27.14 19.37 -17.77
C ILE A 356 -28.04 19.02 -16.58
N SER A 357 -27.86 17.83 -16.00
CA SER A 357 -28.58 17.40 -14.77
C SER A 357 -28.41 18.41 -13.63
N LEU A 358 -27.20 18.94 -13.43
CA LEU A 358 -26.89 19.90 -12.39
C LEU A 358 -27.43 21.32 -12.68
N LEU A 359 -27.25 21.82 -13.90
CA LEU A 359 -27.56 23.21 -14.25
C LEU A 359 -29.07 23.47 -14.33
N TYR A 360 -29.85 22.46 -14.71
CA TYR A 360 -31.30 22.56 -14.92
C TYR A 360 -32.10 21.72 -13.91
N GLU A 361 -31.52 21.47 -12.73
CA GLU A 361 -32.06 20.58 -11.67
C GLU A 361 -33.52 20.90 -11.28
N ARG A 362 -33.97 22.16 -11.41
CA ARG A 362 -35.33 22.63 -11.07
C ARG A 362 -36.25 22.79 -12.28
N GLN A 363 -35.78 22.44 -13.47
CA GLN A 363 -36.47 22.64 -14.75
C GLN A 363 -36.66 21.32 -15.52
N ILE A 364 -35.85 20.30 -15.22
CA ILE A 364 -35.95 18.95 -15.80
C ILE A 364 -37.29 18.30 -15.45
N ASN A 365 -38.13 18.12 -16.47
CA ASN A 365 -39.37 17.36 -16.37
C ASN A 365 -39.12 15.85 -16.60
N VAL A 366 -40.14 15.00 -16.41
CA VAL A 366 -39.96 13.54 -16.51
C VAL A 366 -39.61 13.06 -17.93
N LYS A 367 -40.02 13.76 -18.99
CA LYS A 367 -39.61 13.44 -20.38
C LYS A 367 -38.15 13.80 -20.63
N ASP A 368 -37.69 14.93 -20.07
CA ASP A 368 -36.28 15.32 -20.11
C ASP A 368 -35.42 14.29 -19.36
N LEU A 369 -35.89 13.85 -18.19
CA LEU A 369 -35.24 12.81 -17.39
C LEU A 369 -35.15 11.47 -18.13
N GLN A 370 -36.25 11.03 -18.79
CA GLN A 370 -36.26 9.86 -19.67
C GLN A 370 -35.24 9.99 -20.80
N GLN A 371 -35.17 11.15 -21.46
CA GLN A 371 -34.19 11.41 -22.53
C GLN A 371 -32.74 11.41 -22.02
N ILE A 372 -32.47 12.05 -20.89
CA ILE A 372 -31.14 12.06 -20.24
C ILE A 372 -30.73 10.63 -19.86
N GLN A 373 -31.61 9.86 -19.23
CA GLN A 373 -31.32 8.47 -18.83
C GLN A 373 -31.13 7.55 -20.04
N LYS A 374 -31.92 7.73 -21.11
CA LYS A 374 -31.75 6.97 -22.37
C LYS A 374 -30.39 7.24 -23.02
N ILE A 375 -29.96 8.51 -23.07
CA ILE A 375 -28.63 8.88 -23.58
C ILE A 375 -27.51 8.35 -22.66
N ARG A 376 -27.67 8.46 -21.33
CA ARG A 376 -26.72 7.91 -20.36
C ARG A 376 -26.56 6.40 -20.51
N ARG A 377 -27.65 5.64 -20.56
CA ARG A 377 -27.63 4.18 -20.79
C ARG A 377 -27.00 3.84 -22.14
N GLY A 378 -27.31 4.59 -23.20
CA GLY A 378 -26.66 4.43 -24.51
C GLY A 378 -25.14 4.64 -24.44
N LEU A 379 -24.67 5.69 -23.76
CA LEU A 379 -23.25 5.93 -23.51
C LEU A 379 -22.63 4.85 -22.62
N HIS A 380 -23.32 4.38 -21.58
CA HIS A 380 -22.82 3.33 -20.69
C HIS A 380 -22.72 1.97 -21.40
N ALA A 381 -23.72 1.58 -22.21
CA ALA A 381 -23.66 0.38 -23.04
C ALA A 381 -22.56 0.48 -24.11
N LEU A 382 -22.38 1.65 -24.75
CA LEU A 382 -21.31 1.88 -25.71
C LEU A 382 -19.93 1.71 -25.06
N GLY A 383 -19.69 2.33 -23.90
CA GLY A 383 -18.41 2.22 -23.18
C GLY A 383 -18.15 0.84 -22.58
N ALA A 384 -19.18 0.16 -22.06
CA ALA A 384 -19.07 -1.21 -21.55
C ALA A 384 -18.76 -2.24 -22.65
N ASN A 385 -19.18 -2.00 -23.89
CA ASN A 385 -18.79 -2.81 -25.06
C ASN A 385 -17.42 -2.39 -25.63
N LEU A 386 -17.08 -1.10 -25.56
CA LEU A 386 -15.83 -0.54 -26.08
C LEU A 386 -14.61 -0.91 -25.21
N LEU A 387 -14.73 -0.88 -23.88
CA LEU A 387 -13.61 -1.18 -22.98
C LEU A 387 -13.02 -2.59 -23.21
N PRO A 388 -13.79 -3.70 -23.26
CA PRO A 388 -13.27 -5.02 -23.62
C PRO A 388 -12.59 -5.03 -25.01
N ASN A 389 -13.18 -4.34 -25.99
CA ASN A 389 -12.63 -4.24 -27.34
C ASN A 389 -11.23 -3.60 -27.32
N LEU A 390 -11.06 -2.47 -26.65
CA LEU A 390 -9.78 -1.77 -26.56
C LEU A 390 -8.74 -2.62 -25.80
N LEU A 391 -9.13 -3.25 -24.69
CA LEU A 391 -8.25 -4.06 -23.86
C LEU A 391 -7.72 -5.30 -24.60
N PHE A 392 -8.57 -6.06 -25.28
CA PHE A 392 -8.14 -7.24 -26.02
C PHE A 392 -7.38 -6.89 -27.31
N ASN A 393 -7.66 -5.72 -27.92
CA ASN A 393 -6.86 -5.15 -29.01
C ASN A 393 -5.56 -4.46 -28.55
N LYS A 394 -5.22 -4.52 -27.24
CA LYS A 394 -4.04 -3.90 -26.63
C LYS A 394 -3.96 -2.36 -26.75
N GLN A 395 -5.09 -1.69 -27.01
CA GLN A 395 -5.23 -0.24 -27.14
C GLN A 395 -5.35 0.46 -25.77
N PHE A 396 -4.41 0.17 -24.85
CA PHE A 396 -4.47 0.58 -23.44
C PHE A 396 -4.54 2.10 -23.23
N GLU A 397 -3.89 2.90 -24.07
CA GLU A 397 -3.94 4.38 -24.03
C GLU A 397 -5.33 4.95 -24.33
N LEU A 398 -6.17 4.21 -25.08
CA LEU A 398 -7.56 4.59 -25.32
C LEU A 398 -8.47 4.07 -24.22
N ALA A 399 -8.12 2.93 -23.61
CA ALA A 399 -8.86 2.35 -22.48
C ALA A 399 -8.71 3.18 -21.19
N SER A 400 -7.54 3.78 -20.93
CA SER A 400 -7.31 4.63 -19.74
C SER A 400 -8.18 5.90 -19.75
N LEU A 401 -8.60 6.36 -20.93
CA LEU A 401 -9.56 7.47 -21.07
C LEU A 401 -10.97 7.11 -20.55
N LEU A 402 -11.33 5.83 -20.47
CA LEU A 402 -12.68 5.35 -20.10
C LEU A 402 -12.90 5.31 -18.58
N THR A 403 -12.57 6.41 -17.88
CA THR A 403 -12.57 6.49 -16.41
C THR A 403 -13.91 6.20 -15.74
N SER A 404 -15.06 6.41 -16.41
CA SER A 404 -16.38 6.03 -15.90
C SER A 404 -16.62 4.51 -15.92
N PHE A 405 -15.79 3.75 -16.64
CA PHE A 405 -15.93 2.32 -16.91
C PHE A 405 -14.90 1.46 -16.18
N HIS A 406 -13.88 2.07 -15.57
CA HIS A 406 -12.86 1.37 -14.77
C HIS A 406 -13.42 0.48 -13.64
N PRO A 407 -14.57 0.75 -12.98
CA PRO A 407 -15.16 -0.18 -12.02
C PRO A 407 -15.48 -1.56 -12.61
N LEU A 408 -15.74 -1.68 -13.92
CA LEU A 408 -15.97 -2.97 -14.58
C LEU A 408 -14.76 -3.90 -14.53
N LEU A 409 -13.54 -3.36 -14.36
CA LEU A 409 -12.30 -4.14 -14.29
C LEU A 409 -12.23 -5.07 -13.07
N ARG A 410 -13.05 -4.82 -12.04
CA ARG A 410 -13.18 -5.65 -10.81
C ARG A 410 -13.73 -7.05 -11.06
N ASP A 411 -14.41 -7.24 -12.19
CA ASP A 411 -14.95 -8.55 -12.58
C ASP A 411 -13.79 -9.55 -12.78
N GLU A 412 -13.81 -10.66 -12.04
CA GLU A 412 -12.79 -11.72 -12.06
C GLU A 412 -12.45 -12.16 -13.49
N LYS A 413 -13.39 -12.07 -14.45
CA LYS A 413 -13.15 -12.42 -15.86
C LYS A 413 -11.93 -11.70 -16.47
N TYR A 414 -11.67 -10.44 -16.11
CA TYR A 414 -10.55 -9.68 -16.68
C TYR A 414 -9.23 -10.15 -16.10
N LEU A 415 -9.12 -10.23 -14.78
CA LEU A 415 -7.93 -10.73 -14.08
C LEU A 415 -7.62 -12.18 -14.49
N ARG A 416 -8.65 -13.02 -14.56
CA ARG A 416 -8.59 -14.39 -15.06
C ARG A 416 -8.05 -14.48 -16.49
N VAL A 417 -8.56 -13.67 -17.42
CA VAL A 417 -8.09 -13.67 -18.81
C VAL A 417 -6.66 -13.14 -18.90
N ALA A 418 -6.30 -12.11 -18.13
CA ALA A 418 -4.93 -11.59 -18.10
C ALA A 418 -3.92 -12.67 -17.67
N LEU A 419 -4.21 -13.41 -16.60
CA LEU A 419 -3.38 -14.51 -16.11
C LEU A 419 -3.38 -15.71 -17.09
N GLN A 420 -4.54 -16.15 -17.58
CA GLN A 420 -4.64 -17.29 -18.51
C GLN A 420 -3.95 -17.04 -19.86
N THR A 421 -3.91 -15.79 -20.34
CA THR A 421 -3.24 -15.37 -21.58
C THR A 421 -1.83 -14.82 -21.37
N ARG A 422 -1.36 -14.76 -20.11
CA ARG A 422 -0.07 -14.17 -19.69
C ARG A 422 0.16 -12.73 -20.17
N ASN A 423 -0.92 -11.97 -20.33
CA ASN A 423 -0.89 -10.62 -20.87
C ASN A 423 -0.55 -9.61 -19.75
N SER A 424 0.75 -9.46 -19.47
CA SER A 424 1.26 -8.57 -18.42
C SER A 424 0.78 -7.12 -18.58
N LYS A 425 0.64 -6.60 -19.81
CA LYS A 425 0.11 -5.25 -20.07
C LYS A 425 -1.37 -5.11 -19.71
N LEU A 426 -2.17 -6.16 -19.93
CA LEU A 426 -3.57 -6.20 -19.49
C LEU A 426 -3.67 -6.30 -17.97
N LEU A 427 -2.82 -7.12 -17.34
CA LEU A 427 -2.73 -7.22 -15.88
C LEU A 427 -2.36 -5.86 -15.25
N ASP A 428 -1.36 -5.17 -15.82
CA ASP A 428 -0.88 -3.87 -15.33
C ASP A 428 -1.99 -2.82 -15.38
N PHE A 429 -2.74 -2.78 -16.48
CA PHE A 429 -3.91 -1.92 -16.64
C PHE A 429 -5.04 -2.23 -15.64
N ILE A 430 -5.34 -3.52 -15.42
CA ILE A 430 -6.40 -3.95 -14.50
C ILE A 430 -6.09 -3.51 -13.06
N LEU A 431 -4.83 -3.62 -12.62
CA LEU A 431 -4.43 -3.28 -11.26
C LEU A 431 -4.31 -1.77 -11.03
N GLU A 432 -3.77 -1.03 -12.00
CA GLU A 432 -3.67 0.43 -11.95
C GLU A 432 -5.05 1.11 -11.84
N TYR A 433 -6.06 0.61 -12.56
CA TYR A 433 -7.36 1.28 -12.70
C TYR A 433 -8.54 0.60 -11.97
N GLY A 434 -8.43 -0.68 -11.57
CA GLY A 434 -9.55 -1.42 -10.96
C GLY A 434 -9.80 -1.14 -9.48
N ASP A 435 -8.77 -0.73 -8.73
CA ASP A 435 -8.76 -0.72 -7.24
C ASP A 435 -9.15 -2.12 -6.70
N ILE A 436 -8.30 -3.10 -7.07
CA ILE A 436 -8.39 -4.54 -6.78
C ILE A 436 -7.35 -4.92 -5.72
N ASP A 437 -7.75 -5.73 -4.74
CA ASP A 437 -6.84 -6.33 -3.76
C ASP A 437 -6.09 -7.53 -4.40
N VAL A 438 -4.80 -7.33 -4.68
CA VAL A 438 -3.90 -8.35 -5.26
C VAL A 438 -3.64 -9.53 -4.32
N ASN A 439 -3.77 -9.33 -3.01
CA ASN A 439 -3.30 -10.24 -1.98
C ASN A 439 -4.40 -11.17 -1.46
N ASN A 440 -5.63 -10.67 -1.33
CA ASN A 440 -6.76 -11.42 -0.76
C ASN A 440 -7.81 -11.89 -1.77
N LEU A 441 -7.74 -11.48 -3.05
CA LEU A 441 -8.69 -11.93 -4.08
C LEU A 441 -8.27 -13.30 -4.65
N PRO A 442 -9.01 -14.40 -4.39
CA PRO A 442 -8.75 -15.68 -5.04
C PRO A 442 -9.06 -15.61 -6.55
N VAL A 443 -8.35 -16.39 -7.36
CA VAL A 443 -8.46 -16.37 -8.84
C VAL A 443 -8.52 -17.76 -9.46
N THR A 444 -9.37 -17.94 -10.47
CA THR A 444 -9.54 -19.24 -11.15
C THR A 444 -8.79 -19.31 -12.48
N VAL A 445 -7.58 -19.85 -12.50
CA VAL A 445 -6.76 -20.04 -13.71
C VAL A 445 -6.88 -21.48 -14.19
N ARG A 446 -7.26 -21.68 -15.47
CA ARG A 446 -7.37 -23.03 -16.11
C ARG A 446 -8.24 -24.07 -15.35
N LYS A 447 -9.24 -23.61 -14.58
CA LYS A 447 -10.10 -24.36 -13.63
C LYS A 447 -9.47 -24.66 -12.27
N THR A 448 -8.19 -24.36 -12.05
CA THR A 448 -7.56 -24.39 -10.73
C THR A 448 -7.87 -23.08 -9.99
N SER A 449 -8.32 -23.17 -8.74
CA SER A 449 -8.51 -21.99 -7.88
C SER A 449 -7.26 -21.74 -7.05
N TYR A 450 -6.76 -20.50 -7.08
CA TYR A 450 -5.55 -20.07 -6.37
C TYR A 450 -5.89 -19.04 -5.28
N PRO A 451 -5.21 -19.05 -4.11
CA PRO A 451 -5.51 -18.14 -3.01
C PRO A 451 -5.32 -16.65 -3.34
N SER A 452 -4.43 -16.33 -4.28
CA SER A 452 -4.25 -14.99 -4.84
C SER A 452 -3.60 -15.04 -6.23
N ALA A 453 -3.56 -13.91 -6.94
CA ALA A 453 -2.88 -13.80 -8.23
C ALA A 453 -1.37 -14.14 -8.17
N VAL A 454 -0.71 -13.87 -7.03
CA VAL A 454 0.71 -14.19 -6.83
C VAL A 454 0.94 -15.71 -6.85
N HIS A 455 0.09 -16.48 -6.16
CA HIS A 455 0.13 -17.95 -6.19
C HIS A 455 -0.15 -18.51 -7.59
N ALA A 456 -1.09 -17.91 -8.33
CA ALA A 456 -1.39 -18.33 -9.70
C ALA A 456 -0.19 -18.14 -10.62
N CYS A 457 0.46 -16.97 -10.59
CA CYS A 457 1.70 -16.74 -11.33
C CYS A 457 2.86 -17.64 -10.87
N PHE A 458 2.95 -17.97 -9.58
CA PHE A 458 4.00 -18.85 -9.06
C PHE A 458 3.84 -20.31 -9.50
N TYR A 459 2.62 -20.86 -9.47
CA TYR A 459 2.38 -22.28 -9.78
C TYR A 459 2.05 -22.59 -11.24
N GLU A 460 1.71 -21.60 -12.07
CA GLU A 460 1.50 -21.76 -13.53
C GLU A 460 2.77 -21.42 -14.37
N ASP A 461 3.86 -21.00 -13.71
CA ASP A 461 5.16 -20.77 -14.34
C ASP A 461 5.81 -22.09 -14.78
N SER A 462 6.48 -22.06 -15.94
CA SER A 462 7.23 -23.19 -16.49
C SER A 462 8.10 -22.73 -17.66
N SER A 463 9.16 -23.49 -17.96
CA SER A 463 10.18 -23.12 -18.96
C SER A 463 9.64 -22.83 -20.37
N SER A 464 8.61 -23.57 -20.81
CA SER A 464 7.93 -23.35 -22.09
C SER A 464 6.89 -22.22 -22.08
N ASN A 465 6.69 -21.57 -20.93
CA ASN A 465 5.37 -21.08 -20.52
C ASN A 465 5.47 -20.01 -19.39
N SER A 466 6.51 -19.19 -19.42
CA SER A 466 6.88 -18.26 -18.34
C SER A 466 5.79 -17.27 -17.93
N MET A 467 5.63 -17.08 -16.61
CA MET A 467 4.78 -16.08 -15.95
C MET A 467 5.58 -14.86 -15.45
N THR A 468 6.90 -14.79 -15.66
CA THR A 468 7.82 -13.79 -15.10
C THR A 468 7.34 -12.35 -15.30
N GLU A 469 6.88 -11.99 -16.50
CA GLU A 469 6.33 -10.66 -16.81
C GLU A 469 5.06 -10.33 -16.01
N CYS A 470 4.19 -11.33 -15.76
CA CYS A 470 2.99 -11.13 -14.95
C CYS A 470 3.34 -11.05 -13.45
N PHE A 471 4.27 -11.87 -12.98
CA PHE A 471 4.75 -11.83 -11.59
C PHE A 471 5.43 -10.48 -11.27
N SER A 472 6.22 -9.95 -12.22
CA SER A 472 6.81 -8.61 -12.15
C SER A 472 5.76 -7.51 -11.98
N VAL A 473 4.67 -7.56 -12.76
CA VAL A 473 3.54 -6.63 -12.63
C VAL A 473 2.81 -6.76 -11.29
N LEU A 474 2.67 -7.96 -10.74
CA LEU A 474 2.10 -8.13 -9.40
C LEU A 474 2.98 -7.48 -8.31
N ILE A 475 4.31 -7.63 -8.39
CA ILE A 475 5.25 -6.97 -7.47
C ILE A 475 5.18 -5.44 -7.61
N LYS A 476 5.12 -4.92 -8.85
CA LYS A 476 4.94 -3.49 -9.13
C LYS A 476 3.75 -2.91 -8.35
N HIS A 477 2.63 -3.64 -8.30
CA HIS A 477 1.37 -3.27 -7.64
C HIS A 477 1.24 -3.73 -6.17
N GLY A 478 2.34 -4.12 -5.51
CA GLY A 478 2.33 -4.43 -4.07
C GLY A 478 1.85 -5.84 -3.70
N GLY A 479 1.82 -6.75 -4.68
CA GLY A 479 1.57 -8.17 -4.48
C GLY A 479 2.58 -8.79 -3.51
N SER A 480 2.09 -9.40 -2.43
CA SER A 480 2.92 -9.90 -1.34
C SER A 480 3.65 -11.19 -1.73
N LEU A 481 4.98 -11.10 -1.75
CA LEU A 481 5.89 -12.23 -1.89
C LEU A 481 6.07 -13.01 -0.57
N PHE A 482 5.46 -12.54 0.51
CA PHE A 482 5.51 -13.15 1.84
C PHE A 482 4.38 -14.16 2.10
N ALA A 483 3.50 -14.35 1.12
CA ALA A 483 2.46 -15.38 1.20
C ALA A 483 3.08 -16.79 1.35
N PRO A 484 2.42 -17.70 2.09
CA PRO A 484 2.93 -19.06 2.34
C PRO A 484 2.83 -19.95 1.10
N ASP A 485 3.90 -20.69 0.83
CA ASP A 485 3.93 -21.73 -0.19
C ASP A 485 3.26 -23.00 0.33
N ASN A 486 1.99 -23.18 -0.04
CA ASN A 486 1.18 -24.36 0.29
C ASN A 486 1.80 -25.71 -0.16
N LYS A 487 2.83 -25.72 -1.02
CA LYS A 487 3.58 -26.93 -1.39
C LYS A 487 4.86 -27.09 -0.56
N ASN A 488 5.53 -26.00 -0.22
CA ASN A 488 6.77 -25.98 0.57
C ASN A 488 6.51 -25.59 2.03
N LYS A 489 5.64 -26.34 2.72
CA LYS A 489 5.42 -26.28 4.18
C LYS A 489 5.05 -24.89 4.77
N ASP A 490 4.44 -24.00 3.99
CA ASP A 490 4.15 -22.59 4.34
C ASP A 490 5.35 -21.62 4.29
N LEU A 491 6.51 -22.00 3.73
CA LEU A 491 7.63 -21.06 3.55
C LEU A 491 7.22 -19.87 2.67
N PRO A 492 7.72 -18.64 2.90
CA PRO A 492 7.40 -17.50 2.06
C PRO A 492 7.77 -17.73 0.58
N LEU A 493 6.89 -17.39 -0.37
CA LEU A 493 7.17 -17.52 -1.81
C LEU A 493 8.49 -16.84 -2.23
N ALA A 494 8.86 -15.74 -1.58
CA ALA A 494 10.16 -15.08 -1.72
C ALA A 494 11.35 -16.02 -1.48
N TYR A 495 11.31 -16.87 -0.46
CA TYR A 495 12.37 -17.83 -0.13
C TYR A 495 12.53 -18.87 -1.24
N SER A 496 11.41 -19.48 -1.68
CA SER A 496 11.40 -20.46 -2.79
C SER A 496 12.05 -19.93 -4.07
N ILE A 497 11.93 -18.62 -4.34
CA ILE A 497 12.53 -17.96 -5.52
C ILE A 497 14.02 -17.62 -5.32
N LEU A 498 14.42 -17.18 -4.11
CA LEU A 498 15.78 -16.69 -3.84
C LEU A 498 16.79 -17.80 -3.54
N SER A 499 16.34 -18.88 -2.89
CA SER A 499 17.23 -19.98 -2.50
C SER A 499 17.59 -20.89 -3.67
N SER A 500 16.75 -21.00 -4.69
CA SER A 500 17.06 -21.70 -5.94
C SER A 500 17.95 -20.85 -6.86
N ASP A 501 19.09 -21.40 -7.30
CA ASP A 501 20.08 -20.71 -8.14
C ASP A 501 19.55 -20.28 -9.53
N THR A 502 18.49 -20.94 -10.00
CA THR A 502 17.99 -20.87 -11.39
C THR A 502 16.48 -20.66 -11.49
N HIS A 503 15.83 -20.17 -10.43
CA HIS A 503 14.37 -19.98 -10.42
C HIS A 503 13.91 -19.02 -11.53
N PRO A 504 13.00 -19.39 -12.46
CA PRO A 504 12.66 -18.52 -13.61
C PRO A 504 12.01 -17.18 -13.21
N LEU A 505 11.30 -17.17 -12.08
CA LEU A 505 10.72 -15.95 -11.48
C LEU A 505 11.74 -15.05 -10.75
N PHE A 506 13.00 -15.46 -10.56
CA PHE A 506 14.04 -14.59 -9.97
C PHE A 506 14.24 -13.31 -10.81
N LYS A 507 14.12 -13.43 -12.14
CA LYS A 507 14.12 -12.29 -13.07
C LYS A 507 13.00 -11.27 -12.78
N ALA A 508 11.85 -11.68 -12.24
CA ALA A 508 10.79 -10.76 -11.87
C ALA A 508 11.12 -9.95 -10.60
N LEU A 509 11.95 -10.50 -9.70
CA LEU A 509 12.56 -9.74 -8.60
C LEU A 509 13.60 -8.75 -9.15
N GLN A 510 14.44 -9.18 -10.11
CA GLN A 510 15.37 -8.29 -10.82
C GLN A 510 14.66 -7.13 -11.54
N MET A 511 13.45 -7.32 -12.06
CA MET A 511 12.65 -6.22 -12.64
C MET A 511 12.11 -5.21 -11.60
N ASN A 512 12.15 -5.55 -10.30
CA ASN A 512 11.61 -4.76 -9.20
C ASN A 512 12.60 -4.69 -8.01
N ARG A 513 13.90 -4.52 -8.26
CA ARG A 513 14.95 -4.60 -7.21
C ARG A 513 14.69 -3.61 -6.07
N ASP A 514 14.21 -2.41 -6.41
CA ASP A 514 13.83 -1.32 -5.49
C ASP A 514 12.76 -1.71 -4.47
N LYS A 515 11.91 -2.70 -4.80
CA LYS A 515 10.86 -3.25 -3.91
C LYS A 515 11.21 -4.61 -3.33
N THR A 516 12.27 -5.26 -3.81
CA THR A 516 12.63 -6.65 -3.49
C THR A 516 14.08 -6.77 -3.05
N ILE A 517 14.98 -7.32 -3.87
CA ILE A 517 16.35 -7.68 -3.48
C ILE A 517 17.24 -6.50 -3.05
N ASN A 518 16.98 -5.28 -3.53
CA ASN A 518 17.68 -4.07 -3.07
C ASN A 518 16.87 -3.29 -2.00
N SER A 519 15.78 -3.86 -1.48
CA SER A 519 14.91 -3.22 -0.47
C SER A 519 15.23 -3.70 0.94
N ILE A 520 15.67 -2.75 1.78
CA ILE A 520 15.94 -2.94 3.20
C ILE A 520 14.72 -3.52 3.94
N ASP A 521 13.52 -3.05 3.62
CA ASP A 521 12.29 -3.50 4.29
C ASP A 521 11.86 -4.90 3.81
N PHE A 522 12.10 -5.22 2.53
CA PHE A 522 11.84 -6.56 2.00
C PHE A 522 12.71 -7.62 2.69
N LEU A 523 14.03 -7.38 2.76
CA LEU A 523 14.96 -8.31 3.41
C LEU A 523 14.71 -8.41 4.92
N LYS A 524 14.42 -7.30 5.62
CA LYS A 524 14.01 -7.32 7.04
C LYS A 524 12.80 -8.20 7.27
N ASN A 525 11.75 -8.04 6.46
CA ASN A 525 10.53 -8.84 6.59
C ASN A 525 10.79 -10.31 6.25
N LEU A 526 11.58 -10.61 5.21
CA LEU A 526 11.97 -11.98 4.86
C LEU A 526 12.76 -12.68 5.98
N ILE A 527 13.82 -12.04 6.49
CA ILE A 527 14.66 -12.58 7.57
C ILE A 527 13.81 -12.87 8.80
N VAL A 528 12.91 -11.95 9.18
CA VAL A 528 12.01 -12.16 10.32
C VAL A 528 11.06 -13.33 10.10
N LEU A 529 10.46 -13.46 8.91
CA LEU A 529 9.58 -14.58 8.58
C LEU A 529 10.32 -15.92 8.61
N LEU A 530 11.58 -15.96 8.17
CA LEU A 530 12.42 -17.16 8.22
C LEU A 530 12.85 -17.51 9.65
N ARG A 531 13.20 -16.53 10.49
CA ARG A 531 13.44 -16.74 11.93
C ARG A 531 12.18 -17.29 12.62
N ALA A 532 11.03 -16.69 12.35
CA ALA A 532 9.73 -17.13 12.87
C ALA A 532 9.28 -18.51 12.35
N TYR A 533 9.80 -18.95 11.20
CA TYR A 533 9.59 -20.28 10.66
C TYR A 533 10.51 -21.32 11.33
N LEU A 534 11.78 -20.96 11.62
CA LEU A 534 12.73 -21.79 12.37
C LEU A 534 12.30 -22.08 13.82
N GLU A 535 11.41 -21.26 14.39
CA GLU A 535 10.79 -21.51 15.70
C GLU A 535 9.76 -22.67 15.70
N ARG A 536 9.48 -23.30 14.55
CA ARG A 536 8.60 -24.49 14.45
C ARG A 536 9.36 -25.79 14.80
N ASN A 537 8.77 -26.60 15.68
CA ASN A 537 9.34 -27.88 16.16
C ASN A 537 9.19 -29.08 15.19
N ASP A 538 8.84 -28.86 13.92
CA ASP A 538 8.53 -29.89 12.91
C ASP A 538 9.55 -29.97 11.75
N LEU A 539 10.64 -29.21 11.84
CA LEU A 539 11.69 -29.14 10.82
C LEU A 539 12.75 -30.22 10.99
N SER A 540 13.25 -30.79 9.88
CA SER A 540 14.42 -31.66 9.93
C SER A 540 15.72 -30.86 10.08
N VAL A 541 16.74 -31.46 10.69
CA VAL A 541 18.06 -30.83 10.90
C VAL A 541 18.70 -30.33 9.59
N SER A 542 18.45 -31.01 8.47
CA SER A 542 18.95 -30.60 7.15
C SER A 542 18.26 -29.33 6.64
N GLU A 543 16.93 -29.25 6.79
CA GLU A 543 16.14 -28.06 6.40
C GLU A 543 16.50 -26.86 7.29
N LEU A 544 16.64 -27.09 8.59
CA LEU A 544 17.05 -26.08 9.59
C LEU A 544 18.41 -25.47 9.21
N ASN A 545 19.42 -26.31 8.99
CA ASN A 545 20.77 -25.87 8.58
C ASN A 545 20.76 -25.12 7.24
N SER A 546 19.95 -25.56 6.28
CA SER A 546 19.83 -24.89 4.97
C SER A 546 19.18 -23.51 5.10
N ILE A 547 18.10 -23.39 5.87
CA ILE A 547 17.42 -22.10 6.08
C ILE A 547 18.35 -21.16 6.86
N GLU A 548 19.06 -21.63 7.89
CA GLU A 548 20.04 -20.81 8.62
C GLU A 548 21.17 -20.25 7.75
N LEU A 549 21.68 -21.03 6.79
CA LEU A 549 22.75 -20.59 5.88
C LEU A 549 22.24 -19.51 4.91
N GLU A 550 21.05 -19.71 4.35
CA GLU A 550 20.36 -18.71 3.52
C GLU A 550 20.06 -17.42 4.30
N LEU A 551 19.62 -17.55 5.55
CA LEU A 551 19.29 -16.46 6.46
C LEU A 551 20.53 -15.61 6.78
N LYS A 552 21.69 -16.23 7.05
CA LYS A 552 22.98 -15.55 7.21
C LYS A 552 23.41 -14.79 5.95
N ARG A 553 23.10 -15.29 4.74
CA ARG A 553 23.34 -14.54 3.49
C ARG A 553 22.45 -13.30 3.41
N PHE A 554 21.14 -13.43 3.68
CA PHE A 554 20.22 -12.29 3.68
C PHE A 554 20.59 -11.25 4.75
N GLU A 555 21.12 -11.67 5.90
CA GLU A 555 21.65 -10.76 6.93
C GLU A 555 22.86 -9.96 6.44
N VAL A 556 23.81 -10.58 5.74
CA VAL A 556 24.96 -9.88 5.13
C VAL A 556 24.53 -8.93 4.00
N GLU A 557 23.56 -9.33 3.18
CA GLU A 557 22.96 -8.47 2.14
C GLU A 557 22.23 -7.26 2.76
N LEU A 558 21.53 -7.48 3.88
CA LEU A 558 20.89 -6.42 4.65
C LEU A 558 21.91 -5.50 5.35
N GLU A 559 22.97 -6.02 5.97
CA GLU A 559 24.08 -5.23 6.55
C GLU A 559 24.69 -4.31 5.49
N ALA A 560 24.95 -4.84 4.28
CA ALA A 560 25.46 -4.06 3.16
C ALA A 560 24.50 -2.93 2.75
N LEU A 561 23.20 -3.24 2.54
CA LEU A 561 22.19 -2.27 2.14
C LEU A 561 21.86 -1.23 3.22
N GLN A 562 21.94 -1.60 4.50
CA GLN A 562 21.71 -0.69 5.63
C GLN A 562 22.86 0.28 5.90
N ASN A 563 24.03 0.08 5.29
CA ASN A 563 25.16 0.99 5.45
C ASN A 563 24.75 2.43 5.04
N PRO A 564 24.76 3.43 5.95
CA PRO A 564 24.36 4.80 5.63
C PRO A 564 25.14 5.41 4.47
N GLN A 565 26.34 4.87 4.18
CA GLN A 565 27.20 5.27 3.10
C GLN A 565 26.69 4.86 1.69
N LEU A 566 25.62 4.07 1.55
CA LEU A 566 25.02 3.84 0.22
C LEU A 566 23.98 4.91 -0.20
N SER A 567 23.67 5.85 0.69
CA SER A 567 22.58 6.82 0.48
C SER A 567 22.85 7.93 -0.55
N ASP A 568 24.10 8.18 -0.97
CA ASP A 568 24.46 9.25 -1.90
C ASP A 568 24.04 8.95 -3.35
N SER A 569 23.76 9.99 -4.13
CA SER A 569 23.37 9.87 -5.55
C SER A 569 24.45 9.20 -6.39
N SER A 570 25.73 9.44 -6.09
CA SER A 570 26.85 8.80 -6.79
C SER A 570 27.01 7.32 -6.46
N SER A 571 26.84 6.89 -5.21
CA SER A 571 26.87 5.47 -4.84
C SER A 571 25.69 4.70 -5.44
N ARG A 572 24.48 5.30 -5.48
CA ARG A 572 23.32 4.72 -6.16
C ARG A 572 23.55 4.54 -7.66
N TYR A 573 24.20 5.50 -8.33
CA TYR A 573 24.53 5.38 -9.76
C TYR A 573 25.52 4.24 -10.04
N LEU A 574 26.62 4.15 -9.26
CA LEU A 574 27.58 3.05 -9.35
C LEU A 574 26.90 1.69 -9.12
N THR A 575 26.10 1.57 -8.06
CA THR A 575 25.34 0.35 -7.73
C THR A 575 24.38 -0.04 -8.86
N LYS A 576 23.66 0.93 -9.46
CA LYS A 576 22.77 0.68 -10.60
C LYS A 576 23.54 0.16 -11.82
N ARG A 577 24.74 0.70 -12.11
CA ARG A 577 25.53 0.27 -13.26
C ARG A 577 26.20 -1.09 -13.06
N ALA A 578 26.72 -1.37 -11.86
CA ALA A 578 27.21 -2.70 -11.50
C ALA A 578 26.08 -3.76 -11.61
N ASN A 579 24.89 -3.47 -11.10
CA ASN A 579 23.72 -4.35 -11.24
C ASN A 579 23.30 -4.57 -12.71
N SER A 580 23.37 -3.53 -13.55
CA SER A 580 23.06 -3.65 -14.98
C SER A 580 24.05 -4.53 -15.74
N LEU A 581 25.31 -4.58 -15.30
CA LEU A 581 26.36 -5.42 -15.88
C LEU A 581 26.24 -6.88 -15.40
N GLU A 582 25.80 -7.10 -14.15
CA GLU A 582 25.49 -8.42 -13.60
C GLU A 582 24.37 -9.09 -14.41
N GLU A 583 23.32 -8.32 -14.71
CA GLU A 583 22.18 -8.74 -15.54
C GLU A 583 22.55 -8.98 -17.02
N LYS A 584 23.51 -8.22 -17.57
CA LYS A 584 23.91 -8.31 -19.00
C LYS A 584 24.82 -9.51 -19.30
N TYR A 585 25.68 -9.93 -18.36
CA TYR A 585 26.79 -10.86 -18.66
C TYR A 585 26.97 -12.06 -17.72
N PHE A 586 26.34 -12.12 -16.53
CA PHE A 586 26.85 -12.99 -15.45
C PHE A 586 25.83 -13.84 -14.67
N GLY A 587 24.53 -13.78 -15.01
CA GLY A 587 23.42 -14.17 -14.11
C GLY A 587 23.59 -15.44 -13.27
N SER A 588 23.89 -16.60 -13.89
CA SER A 588 24.05 -17.88 -13.16
C SER A 588 25.38 -18.02 -12.42
N LEU A 589 26.45 -17.44 -12.97
CA LEU A 589 27.81 -17.54 -12.45
C LEU A 589 28.01 -16.65 -11.22
N ILE A 590 27.60 -15.38 -11.29
CA ILE A 590 27.67 -14.47 -10.13
C ILE A 590 26.72 -14.93 -9.01
N ASN A 591 25.56 -15.52 -9.31
CA ASN A 591 24.71 -16.13 -8.29
C ASN A 591 25.45 -17.21 -7.48
N LYS A 592 26.20 -18.10 -8.15
CA LYS A 592 27.03 -19.11 -7.45
C LYS A 592 28.16 -18.48 -6.64
N LEU A 593 28.87 -17.49 -7.20
CA LEU A 593 29.98 -16.81 -6.50
C LEU A 593 29.49 -16.03 -5.26
N LYS A 594 28.32 -15.38 -5.34
CA LYS A 594 27.67 -14.69 -4.20
C LYS A 594 27.18 -15.64 -3.10
N LYS A 595 27.01 -16.92 -3.40
CA LYS A 595 26.62 -17.97 -2.43
C LYS A 595 27.82 -18.73 -1.86
N ASP A 596 29.05 -18.52 -2.36
CA ASP A 596 30.23 -19.24 -1.87
C ASP A 596 30.70 -18.72 -0.49
N PRO A 597 30.84 -19.58 0.54
CA PRO A 597 31.20 -19.15 1.89
C PRO A 597 32.53 -18.40 1.99
N ASN A 598 33.53 -18.76 1.17
CA ASN A 598 34.84 -18.11 1.22
C ASN A 598 34.77 -16.70 0.63
N ILE A 599 34.01 -16.54 -0.47
CA ILE A 599 33.78 -15.24 -1.11
C ILE A 599 32.96 -14.33 -0.20
N ILE A 600 31.97 -14.86 0.52
CA ILE A 600 31.21 -14.10 1.53
C ILE A 600 32.13 -13.63 2.68
N ALA A 601 33.00 -14.51 3.20
CA ALA A 601 33.91 -14.18 4.29
C ALA A 601 34.89 -13.04 3.92
N VAL A 602 35.61 -13.17 2.80
CA VAL A 602 36.57 -12.15 2.35
C VAL A 602 35.86 -10.84 2.01
N ASN A 603 34.66 -10.88 1.43
CA ASN A 603 33.87 -9.66 1.19
C ASN A 603 33.47 -8.93 2.48
N ARG A 604 33.23 -9.65 3.59
CA ARG A 604 32.93 -9.01 4.88
C ARG A 604 34.14 -8.30 5.46
N GLU A 605 35.31 -8.92 5.42
CA GLU A 605 36.59 -8.29 5.81
C GLU A 605 36.90 -7.07 4.93
N LEU A 606 36.66 -7.19 3.63
CA LEU A 606 36.86 -6.13 2.64
C LEU A 606 35.92 -4.93 2.87
N GLN A 607 34.66 -5.15 3.28
CA GLN A 607 33.74 -4.09 3.71
C GLN A 607 34.23 -3.41 5.00
N ILE A 608 34.69 -4.17 6.00
CA ILE A 608 35.22 -3.62 7.26
C ILE A 608 36.45 -2.76 6.99
N ALA A 609 37.44 -3.27 6.25
CA ALA A 609 38.64 -2.53 5.84
C ALA A 609 38.29 -1.27 5.02
N THR A 610 37.29 -1.36 4.14
CA THR A 610 36.82 -0.22 3.34
C THR A 610 36.18 0.87 4.21
N SER A 611 35.30 0.52 5.16
CA SER A 611 34.69 1.52 6.06
C SER A 611 35.74 2.24 6.92
N LYS A 612 36.78 1.52 7.37
CA LYS A 612 37.96 2.04 8.08
C LYS A 612 38.85 2.93 7.21
N LEU A 613 38.84 2.77 5.89
CA LEU A 613 39.49 3.68 4.93
C LEU A 613 38.60 4.91 4.64
N ALA A 614 37.31 4.71 4.39
CA ALA A 614 36.36 5.77 4.05
C ALA A 614 36.23 6.83 5.15
N SER A 615 36.27 6.42 6.44
CA SER A 615 36.26 7.33 7.58
C SER A 615 37.49 8.26 7.64
N LYS A 616 38.61 7.88 7.01
CA LYS A 616 39.87 8.64 7.03
C LYS A 616 40.04 9.64 5.89
N LEU A 617 39.25 9.54 4.82
CA LEU A 617 39.36 10.29 3.57
C LEU A 617 38.56 11.61 3.60
N THR A 618 38.94 12.61 2.79
CA THR A 618 38.14 13.83 2.60
C THR A 618 36.95 13.61 1.66
N LYS A 619 35.96 14.51 1.66
CA LYS A 619 34.81 14.46 0.72
C LYS A 619 35.26 14.62 -0.75
N ALA A 620 36.35 15.35 -1.02
CA ALA A 620 36.91 15.52 -2.35
C ALA A 620 37.59 14.22 -2.85
N GLN A 621 38.42 13.58 -2.03
CA GLN A 621 39.07 12.30 -2.38
C GLN A 621 38.03 11.20 -2.66
N ARG A 622 36.99 11.11 -1.82
CA ARG A 622 35.89 10.15 -2.00
C ARG A 622 35.14 10.37 -3.32
N ARG A 623 34.85 11.63 -3.70
CA ARG A 623 34.27 11.98 -5.02
C ARG A 623 35.18 11.57 -6.18
N GLN A 624 36.50 11.76 -6.07
CA GLN A 624 37.44 11.35 -7.11
C GLN A 624 37.46 9.82 -7.28
N GLY A 625 37.40 9.06 -6.17
CA GLY A 625 37.24 7.61 -6.19
C GLY A 625 35.96 7.16 -6.90
N CYS A 626 34.84 7.86 -6.70
CA CYS A 626 33.58 7.58 -7.41
C CYS A 626 33.70 7.76 -8.93
N ILE A 627 34.44 8.77 -9.38
CA ILE A 627 34.64 9.05 -10.81
C ILE A 627 35.54 7.96 -11.43
N ALA A 628 36.63 7.59 -10.77
CA ALA A 628 37.49 6.49 -11.21
C ALA A 628 36.72 5.15 -11.28
N ALA A 629 35.93 4.82 -10.25
CA ALA A 629 35.07 3.63 -10.23
C ALA A 629 33.99 3.67 -11.34
N THR A 630 33.45 4.85 -11.67
CA THR A 630 32.51 5.03 -12.78
C THR A 630 33.16 4.71 -14.12
N ASN A 631 34.32 5.31 -14.40
CA ASN A 631 35.04 5.11 -15.65
C ASN A 631 35.49 3.64 -15.79
N ASN A 632 35.89 2.99 -14.70
CA ASN A 632 36.21 1.57 -14.68
C ASN A 632 35.00 0.68 -14.98
N LEU A 633 33.78 1.04 -14.55
CA LEU A 633 32.53 0.37 -14.94
C LEU A 633 32.19 0.58 -16.43
N GLU A 634 32.41 1.78 -16.97
CA GLU A 634 32.19 2.03 -18.41
C GLU A 634 33.17 1.24 -19.29
N ASN A 635 34.41 1.11 -18.85
CA ASN A 635 35.43 0.33 -19.55
C ASN A 635 35.19 -1.18 -19.40
N LEU A 636 34.63 -1.65 -18.28
CA LEU A 636 34.22 -3.04 -18.11
C LEU A 636 33.03 -3.42 -19.01
N ASP A 637 32.06 -2.53 -19.20
CA ASP A 637 30.90 -2.71 -20.10
C ASP A 637 31.36 -3.01 -21.53
N LYS A 638 32.29 -2.19 -22.04
CA LYS A 638 32.90 -2.31 -23.38
C LYS A 638 33.76 -3.57 -23.53
N LEU A 639 34.54 -3.94 -22.50
CA LEU A 639 35.41 -5.13 -22.53
C LEU A 639 34.64 -6.45 -22.49
N LEU A 640 33.40 -6.45 -21.98
CA LEU A 640 32.53 -7.63 -21.96
C LEU A 640 31.64 -7.73 -23.20
N GLU A 641 31.56 -6.68 -24.03
CA GLU A 641 30.65 -6.59 -25.17
C GLU A 641 31.15 -7.44 -26.36
N GLY A 642 30.96 -8.75 -26.24
CA GLY A 642 31.38 -9.76 -27.22
C GLY A 642 31.83 -11.09 -26.62
N ILE A 643 31.98 -11.18 -25.29
CA ILE A 643 32.44 -12.40 -24.60
C ILE A 643 31.24 -13.21 -24.13
N ASP A 644 31.17 -14.49 -24.52
CA ASP A 644 30.22 -15.44 -23.92
C ASP A 644 30.83 -16.12 -22.68
N MET A 645 30.05 -16.25 -21.62
CA MET A 645 30.50 -16.58 -20.26
C MET A 645 29.90 -17.88 -19.73
N THR A 646 29.11 -18.62 -20.54
CA THR A 646 28.39 -19.83 -20.10
C THR A 646 29.29 -21.03 -19.83
N ASP A 647 30.44 -21.12 -20.49
CA ASP A 647 31.21 -22.36 -20.66
C ASP A 647 32.47 -22.44 -19.76
N MET A 648 32.68 -21.48 -18.86
CA MET A 648 33.85 -21.44 -17.99
C MET A 648 33.74 -22.29 -16.72
N ASP A 649 34.88 -22.84 -16.29
CA ASP A 649 35.00 -23.56 -15.02
C ASP A 649 34.82 -22.64 -13.80
N PHE A 650 33.92 -23.05 -12.90
CA PHE A 650 33.59 -22.33 -11.67
C PHE A 650 34.74 -22.35 -10.65
N ASP A 651 35.48 -23.45 -10.50
CA ASP A 651 36.50 -23.57 -9.45
C ASP A 651 37.76 -22.76 -9.80
N PHE A 652 38.15 -22.72 -11.08
CA PHE A 652 39.14 -21.76 -11.59
C PHE A 652 38.74 -20.31 -11.30
N ILE A 653 37.52 -19.91 -11.67
CA ILE A 653 37.01 -18.55 -11.44
C ILE A 653 37.00 -18.19 -9.95
N LYS A 654 36.46 -19.08 -9.11
CA LYS A 654 36.42 -18.90 -7.65
C LYS A 654 37.81 -18.69 -7.07
N THR A 655 38.80 -19.44 -7.53
CA THR A 655 40.19 -19.36 -7.05
C THR A 655 40.81 -17.99 -7.32
N GLU A 656 40.67 -17.47 -8.54
CA GLU A 656 41.23 -16.16 -8.91
C GLU A 656 40.43 -14.99 -8.29
N VAL A 657 39.10 -15.11 -8.21
CA VAL A 657 38.23 -14.15 -7.51
C VAL A 657 38.62 -14.02 -6.03
N LEU A 658 38.90 -15.14 -5.34
CA LEU A 658 39.39 -15.10 -3.95
C LEU A 658 40.78 -14.46 -3.83
N LYS A 659 41.72 -14.84 -4.71
CA LYS A 659 43.09 -14.30 -4.75
C LYS A 659 43.08 -12.78 -4.93
N ASN A 660 42.35 -12.27 -5.91
CA ASN A 660 42.34 -10.84 -6.24
C ASN A 660 41.39 -10.04 -5.31
N LEU A 661 40.33 -10.63 -4.73
CA LEU A 661 39.64 -10.06 -3.55
C LEU A 661 40.61 -9.82 -2.38
N ASN A 662 41.45 -10.82 -2.05
CA ASN A 662 42.46 -10.71 -1.00
C ASN A 662 43.55 -9.66 -1.33
N ASN A 663 43.98 -9.55 -2.61
CA ASN A 663 44.86 -8.45 -3.03
C ASN A 663 44.22 -7.07 -2.81
N ASN A 664 42.91 -6.93 -3.09
CA ASN A 664 42.18 -5.68 -2.85
C ASN A 664 42.01 -5.37 -1.35
N LEU A 665 41.83 -6.39 -0.49
CA LEU A 665 41.85 -6.25 0.96
C LEU A 665 43.18 -5.65 1.43
N GLN A 666 44.30 -6.29 1.05
CA GLN A 666 45.64 -5.79 1.37
C GLN A 666 45.87 -4.37 0.82
N LEU A 667 45.46 -4.07 -0.41
CA LEU A 667 45.60 -2.74 -1.01
C LEU A 667 44.83 -1.66 -0.22
N ILE A 668 43.62 -1.97 0.25
CA ILE A 668 42.79 -1.06 1.05
C ILE A 668 43.37 -0.87 2.45
N GLU A 669 43.87 -1.93 3.09
CA GLU A 669 44.54 -1.85 4.38
C GLU A 669 45.84 -1.04 4.31
N LYS A 670 46.69 -1.27 3.30
CA LYS A 670 47.94 -0.53 3.09
C LYS A 670 47.67 0.95 2.79
N LYS A 671 46.64 1.28 2.01
CA LYS A 671 46.18 2.66 1.81
C LYS A 671 45.64 3.29 3.11
N SER A 672 44.97 2.50 3.95
CA SER A 672 44.49 2.94 5.27
C SER A 672 45.65 3.22 6.24
N GLN A 673 46.72 2.40 6.21
CA GLN A 673 47.96 2.59 6.98
C GLN A 673 48.73 3.83 6.49
N LEU A 674 48.89 3.99 5.17
CA LEU A 674 49.59 5.14 4.56
C LEU A 674 48.99 6.48 5.00
N ILE A 675 47.66 6.58 5.12
CA ILE A 675 46.99 7.80 5.59
C ILE A 675 47.30 8.08 7.07
N ASP A 676 47.46 7.06 7.90
CA ASP A 676 47.81 7.24 9.32
C ASP A 676 49.28 7.69 9.47
N VAL A 677 50.19 7.05 8.73
CA VAL A 677 51.61 7.46 8.64
C VAL A 677 51.74 8.89 8.11
N GLN A 678 50.97 9.28 7.08
CA GLN A 678 50.91 10.66 6.59
C GLN A 678 50.42 11.64 7.66
N LYS A 679 49.39 11.28 8.45
CA LYS A 679 48.89 12.11 9.56
C LYS A 679 49.93 12.25 10.69
N GLU A 680 50.69 11.21 11.02
CA GLU A 680 51.83 11.28 11.95
C GLU A 680 52.93 12.24 11.40
N ILE A 681 53.33 12.09 10.13
CA ILE A 681 54.35 12.92 9.47
C ILE A 681 53.97 14.42 9.54
N THR A 682 52.72 14.77 9.22
CA THR A 682 52.24 16.16 9.30
C THR A 682 52.29 16.72 10.73
N ARG A 683 51.97 15.91 11.76
CA ARG A 683 52.08 16.34 13.17
C ARG A 683 53.52 16.68 13.55
N TYR A 684 54.51 15.93 13.09
CA TYR A 684 55.93 16.18 13.39
C TYR A 684 56.52 17.43 12.70
N GLN A 685 55.98 17.84 11.55
CA GLN A 685 56.45 19.04 10.82
C GLN A 685 56.18 20.35 11.57
N ILE A 686 55.12 20.40 12.39
CA ILE A 686 54.77 21.59 13.19
C ILE A 686 55.80 21.84 14.32
N TYR A 687 56.41 20.79 14.85
CA TYR A 687 57.21 20.85 16.09
C TYR A 687 58.73 20.69 15.91
N SER A 688 59.26 20.39 14.72
CA SER A 688 60.72 20.23 14.56
C SER A 688 61.28 20.69 13.21
N ARG A 689 62.17 21.71 13.23
CA ARG A 689 62.97 22.15 12.06
C ARG A 689 64.18 21.26 11.73
N ARG A 690 64.42 20.21 12.51
CA ARG A 690 65.35 19.10 12.20
C ARG A 690 64.66 17.79 12.59
N GLY A 691 64.22 17.03 11.60
CA GLY A 691 63.43 15.81 11.81
C GLY A 691 64.16 14.78 12.69
N GLY A 692 63.55 14.45 13.83
CA GLY A 692 64.04 13.44 14.75
C GLY A 692 64.12 12.04 14.12
N ARG A 693 64.73 11.09 14.84
CA ARG A 693 64.89 9.71 14.36
C ARG A 693 63.55 9.11 13.89
N LYS A 694 62.49 9.22 14.70
CA LYS A 694 61.14 8.73 14.38
C LYS A 694 60.53 9.35 13.11
N TYR A 695 60.83 10.62 12.78
CA TYR A 695 60.37 11.24 11.53
C TYR A 695 61.00 10.58 10.29
N ARG A 696 62.28 10.21 10.37
CA ARG A 696 62.98 9.47 9.30
C ARG A 696 62.59 7.99 9.25
N GLU A 697 62.11 7.42 10.34
CA GLU A 697 61.52 6.07 10.37
C GLU A 697 60.13 6.08 9.71
N LEU A 698 59.25 7.03 10.05
CA LEU A 698 57.95 7.23 9.39
C LEU A 698 58.04 7.52 7.88
N LEU A 699 59.05 8.29 7.43
CA LEU A 699 59.27 8.51 5.99
C LEU A 699 59.65 7.21 5.26
N ARG A 700 60.48 6.36 5.86
CA ARG A 700 60.82 5.04 5.29
C ARG A 700 59.62 4.09 5.28
N GLU A 701 58.78 4.16 6.31
CA GLU A 701 57.51 3.42 6.37
C GLU A 701 56.56 3.89 5.26
N GLN A 702 56.44 5.19 5.03
CA GLN A 702 55.73 5.76 3.88
C GLN A 702 56.27 5.27 2.53
N ASP A 703 57.58 5.33 2.30
CA ASP A 703 58.20 4.84 1.06
C ASP A 703 57.96 3.34 0.86
N THR A 704 58.02 2.55 1.93
CA THR A 704 57.75 1.10 1.91
C THR A 704 56.29 0.81 1.56
N LEU A 705 55.35 1.51 2.21
CA LEU A 705 53.91 1.39 1.93
C LEU A 705 53.58 1.83 0.49
N LEU A 706 54.22 2.89 -0.02
CA LEU A 706 54.04 3.34 -1.41
C LEU A 706 54.58 2.33 -2.43
N GLN A 707 55.73 1.69 -2.16
CA GLN A 707 56.25 0.61 -3.00
C GLN A 707 55.35 -0.63 -2.97
N GLU A 708 54.83 -1.00 -1.80
CA GLU A 708 53.95 -2.15 -1.64
C GLU A 708 52.57 -1.93 -2.25
N ILE A 709 52.01 -0.72 -2.11
CA ILE A 709 50.79 -0.29 -2.82
C ILE A 709 51.03 -0.35 -4.33
N LYS A 710 52.15 0.21 -4.83
CA LYS A 710 52.46 0.18 -6.27
C LYS A 710 52.65 -1.26 -6.79
N ARG A 711 53.23 -2.16 -5.99
CA ARG A 711 53.33 -3.60 -6.31
C ARG A 711 51.93 -4.21 -6.44
N LEU A 712 51.08 -4.05 -5.43
CA LEU A 712 49.70 -4.55 -5.44
C LEU A 712 48.85 -3.94 -6.57
N GLU A 713 49.09 -2.69 -6.95
CA GLU A 713 48.45 -2.04 -8.11
C GLU A 713 49.01 -2.53 -9.46
N SER A 714 50.25 -3.00 -9.53
CA SER A 714 50.81 -3.66 -10.72
C SER A 714 50.41 -5.14 -10.84
N GLU A 715 50.15 -5.82 -9.72
CA GLU A 715 49.61 -7.18 -9.67
C GLU A 715 48.09 -7.20 -9.93
N ASN A 716 47.40 -6.09 -9.66
CA ASN A 716 46.02 -5.84 -10.07
C ASN A 716 46.00 -4.98 -11.35
N SER A 717 46.44 -5.55 -12.48
CA SER A 717 46.85 -4.94 -13.78
C SER A 717 45.82 -4.08 -14.55
N LEU A 718 44.91 -3.38 -13.88
CA LEU A 718 43.67 -2.82 -14.44
C LEU A 718 43.34 -1.40 -13.96
N ASN A 719 44.29 -0.69 -13.34
CA ASN A 719 44.22 0.75 -13.04
C ASN A 719 45.04 1.56 -14.07
N LEU A 720 44.55 1.62 -15.32
CA LEU A 720 45.15 2.45 -16.38
C LEU A 720 44.52 3.84 -16.41
N ASN A 721 45.35 4.85 -16.70
CA ASN A 721 44.90 6.23 -16.91
C ASN A 721 44.41 6.42 -18.36
N SER A 722 43.65 7.51 -18.60
CA SER A 722 43.01 7.75 -19.89
C SER A 722 43.98 8.06 -21.04
N GLU A 723 45.22 8.44 -20.75
CA GLU A 723 46.23 8.82 -21.77
C GLU A 723 46.99 7.60 -22.32
N ASP A 724 47.10 6.50 -21.57
CA ASP A 724 47.74 5.28 -22.05
C ASP A 724 46.85 4.49 -23.04
N LEU A 725 45.54 4.79 -23.08
CA LEU A 725 44.56 3.97 -23.80
C LEU A 725 44.71 4.04 -25.33
N GLU A 726 45.13 5.19 -25.86
CA GLU A 726 45.29 5.41 -27.31
C GLU A 726 46.45 4.57 -27.86
N ASN A 727 47.56 4.46 -27.11
CA ASN A 727 48.65 3.54 -27.41
C ASN A 727 48.26 2.05 -27.28
N THR A 728 47.29 1.73 -26.41
CA THR A 728 46.76 0.35 -26.31
C THR A 728 45.70 0.00 -27.34
N LEU A 729 45.20 0.94 -28.15
CA LEU A 729 44.33 0.61 -29.30
C LEU A 729 45.11 -0.09 -30.43
N GLU A 730 46.37 0.28 -30.65
CA GLU A 730 47.27 -0.47 -31.55
C GLU A 730 47.73 -1.80 -30.93
N ALA A 731 47.87 -1.87 -29.60
CA ALA A 731 48.10 -3.14 -28.91
C ALA A 731 46.86 -4.05 -28.91
N LEU A 732 45.65 -3.52 -29.06
CA LEU A 732 44.40 -4.27 -28.88
C LEU A 732 44.21 -5.36 -29.94
N GLU A 733 44.76 -5.21 -31.14
CA GLU A 733 44.75 -6.28 -32.15
C GLU A 733 45.49 -7.55 -31.65
N SER A 734 46.62 -7.40 -30.94
CA SER A 734 47.32 -8.53 -30.30
C SER A 734 46.72 -8.93 -28.94
N ILE A 735 45.93 -8.06 -28.31
CA ILE A 735 45.11 -8.45 -27.16
C ILE A 735 43.95 -9.36 -27.59
N THR A 736 43.45 -9.29 -28.83
CA THR A 736 42.48 -10.27 -29.36
C THR A 736 43.01 -11.71 -29.27
N GLU A 737 44.29 -11.95 -29.59
CA GLU A 737 44.94 -13.27 -29.48
C GLU A 737 45.21 -13.71 -28.03
N THR A 738 45.12 -12.80 -27.05
CA THR A 738 45.27 -13.13 -25.61
C THR A 738 43.96 -13.05 -24.81
N LEU A 739 42.89 -12.50 -25.39
CA LEU A 739 41.51 -12.61 -24.91
C LEU A 739 40.96 -14.04 -25.01
N GLU A 740 41.51 -14.86 -25.91
CA GLU A 740 41.28 -16.31 -25.92
C GLU A 740 41.90 -17.02 -24.69
N SER A 741 42.70 -16.34 -23.87
CA SER A 741 43.30 -16.91 -22.65
C SER A 741 42.46 -16.65 -21.39
N LEU A 742 42.10 -17.72 -20.69
CA LEU A 742 41.22 -17.75 -19.51
C LEU A 742 41.60 -16.78 -18.37
N ASN A 743 42.88 -16.38 -18.27
CA ASN A 743 43.33 -15.39 -17.29
C ASN A 743 42.68 -14.01 -17.50
N GLY A 744 42.34 -13.64 -18.74
CA GLY A 744 41.65 -12.39 -19.06
C GLY A 744 40.28 -12.27 -18.40
N MET A 745 39.38 -13.24 -18.65
CA MET A 745 38.04 -13.28 -18.04
C MET A 745 38.06 -13.29 -16.51
N SER A 746 39.02 -14.00 -15.92
CA SER A 746 39.14 -14.11 -14.46
C SER A 746 39.43 -12.76 -13.78
N SER A 747 40.14 -11.85 -14.47
CA SER A 747 40.36 -10.48 -14.02
C SER A 747 39.08 -9.61 -14.06
N LEU A 748 38.20 -9.82 -15.06
CA LEU A 748 36.93 -9.11 -15.21
C LEU A 748 35.93 -9.48 -14.10
N LEU A 749 35.83 -10.77 -13.79
CA LEU A 749 35.02 -11.28 -12.67
C LEU A 749 35.50 -10.74 -11.32
N THR A 750 36.80 -10.55 -11.12
CA THR A 750 37.30 -9.98 -9.86
C THR A 750 37.18 -8.46 -9.78
N ARG A 751 37.27 -7.72 -10.91
CA ARG A 751 36.85 -6.31 -10.98
C ARG A 751 35.40 -6.17 -10.46
N PHE A 752 34.52 -7.10 -10.81
CA PHE A 752 33.14 -7.12 -10.33
C PHE A 752 33.05 -7.21 -8.80
N SER A 753 33.77 -8.15 -8.21
CA SER A 753 33.80 -8.38 -6.76
C SER A 753 34.41 -7.18 -6.01
N SER A 754 35.53 -6.63 -6.49
CA SER A 754 36.19 -5.48 -5.86
C SER A 754 35.46 -4.15 -6.07
N LEU A 755 34.60 -4.03 -7.09
CA LEU A 755 33.71 -2.88 -7.28
C LEU A 755 32.60 -2.82 -6.23
N PHE A 756 32.02 -3.95 -5.82
CA PHE A 756 31.05 -3.97 -4.71
C PHE A 756 31.65 -3.46 -3.38
N ALA A 757 32.93 -3.74 -3.12
CA ALA A 757 33.65 -3.11 -2.02
C ALA A 757 33.96 -1.63 -2.28
N SER A 758 34.43 -1.28 -3.48
CA SER A 758 34.83 0.09 -3.83
C SER A 758 33.68 1.10 -3.77
N ILE A 759 32.43 0.65 -3.94
CA ILE A 759 31.23 1.50 -3.74
C ILE A 759 31.14 2.03 -2.30
N ALA A 760 31.67 1.32 -1.29
CA ALA A 760 31.74 1.80 0.09
C ALA A 760 32.87 2.84 0.35
N GLN A 761 33.69 3.18 -0.64
CA GLN A 761 34.68 4.27 -0.54
C GLN A 761 34.08 5.67 -0.83
N ALA A 762 32.80 5.74 -1.21
CA ALA A 762 32.21 6.90 -1.88
C ALA A 762 31.84 8.10 -0.99
N THR A 763 31.62 7.92 0.31
CA THR A 763 30.54 8.68 0.97
C THR A 763 30.97 9.45 2.21
N PRO A 764 30.42 10.66 2.49
CA PRO A 764 30.87 11.53 3.60
C PRO A 764 30.77 10.91 5.00
N ALA A 765 31.57 11.45 5.92
CA ALA A 765 31.38 11.27 7.35
C ALA A 765 30.48 12.39 7.89
N LEU A 766 29.78 12.12 9.00
CA LEU A 766 29.11 13.15 9.79
C LEU A 766 30.13 14.14 10.39
N PRO A 767 29.72 15.38 10.70
CA PRO A 767 30.53 16.26 11.55
C PRO A 767 30.65 15.66 12.95
N ALA A 768 31.77 15.91 13.61
CA ALA A 768 32.00 15.53 15.00
C ALA A 768 31.77 16.74 15.90
N ASP A 769 30.52 16.88 16.34
CA ASP A 769 30.10 17.59 17.55
C ASP A 769 29.29 16.57 18.39
N GLU A 770 29.12 16.82 19.70
CA GLU A 770 28.70 15.82 20.72
C GLU A 770 29.78 14.75 21.03
N ALA A 771 30.90 15.23 21.58
CA ALA A 771 31.74 14.43 22.48
C ALA A 771 31.48 14.92 23.92
N GLU A 772 30.71 14.17 24.71
CA GLU A 772 30.58 14.43 26.15
C GLU A 772 31.87 14.02 26.89
N GLU A 773 32.18 14.73 27.98
CA GLU A 773 33.43 14.61 28.72
C GLU A 773 33.43 13.37 29.63
N ALA A 774 34.14 12.31 29.21
CA ALA A 774 34.48 11.17 30.07
C ALA A 774 35.75 11.47 30.88
N ASP A 775 35.64 12.32 31.91
CA ASP A 775 36.76 12.74 32.75
C ASP A 775 37.30 11.58 33.63
N PHE A 776 38.42 11.00 33.20
CA PHE A 776 39.01 9.80 33.82
C PHE A 776 40.12 10.19 34.80
N ALA A 777 39.72 10.63 35.99
CA ALA A 777 40.63 10.91 37.08
C ALA A 777 41.43 9.66 37.50
N LEU A 778 42.74 9.85 37.68
CA LEU A 778 43.71 8.87 38.17
C LEU A 778 44.47 9.52 39.35
N LEU A 779 45.31 8.73 40.05
CA LEU A 779 45.86 8.95 41.41
C LEU A 779 44.89 8.45 42.51
N ASP A 780 45.34 7.72 43.54
CA ASP A 780 46.70 7.26 43.85
C ASP A 780 46.71 5.92 44.60
N LEU A 781 47.89 5.27 44.64
CA LEU A 781 48.16 4.06 45.43
C LEU A 781 48.93 4.41 46.70
N ASP A 782 48.37 4.18 47.89
CA ASP A 782 49.13 3.59 49.02
C ASP A 782 48.25 3.18 50.23
N GLY A 783 48.83 2.40 51.15
CA GLY A 783 48.53 2.59 52.59
C GLY A 783 47.54 1.68 53.36
N ASN A 784 47.96 0.44 53.64
CA ASN A 784 47.92 -0.16 55.00
C ASN A 784 46.59 -0.55 55.74
N ASN A 785 46.35 -1.87 55.76
CA ASN A 785 45.92 -2.71 56.92
C ASN A 785 44.45 -2.71 57.48
N PRO A 786 43.99 -3.82 58.11
CA PRO A 786 42.57 -4.06 58.44
C PRO A 786 42.22 -4.12 59.95
N LYS A 787 40.91 -4.10 60.28
CA LYS A 787 40.32 -4.90 61.38
C LYS A 787 38.78 -4.93 61.44
N LYS A 788 38.24 -6.16 61.54
CA LYS A 788 37.12 -6.67 62.37
C LYS A 788 35.81 -5.86 62.59
N ALA A 789 34.72 -6.65 62.54
CA ALA A 789 33.52 -6.62 63.41
C ALA A 789 32.45 -5.52 63.15
N ALA A 790 31.15 -5.80 63.36
CA ALA A 790 30.46 -7.09 63.49
C ALA A 790 28.92 -6.96 63.28
N LEU A 791 28.31 -8.07 62.87
CA LEU A 791 26.93 -8.54 63.14
C LEU A 791 25.79 -7.49 63.25
N GLY A 792 24.88 -7.56 62.27
CA GLY A 792 23.53 -7.01 62.26
C GLY A 792 22.70 -7.75 61.23
#